data_AF-A0A423WDU8-F1
#
_entry.id   AF-A0A423WDU8-F1
#
_cell.length_a   1.000
_cell.length_b   1.000
_cell.length_c   1.000
_cell.angle_alpha   90.00
_cell.angle_beta   90.00
_cell.angle_gamma   90.00
#
_symmetry.space_group_name_H-M   'P 1'
#
loop_
_entity.id
_entity.type
_entity.pdbx_description
1 polymer ?
#
loop_
_entity_poly.entity_id
_entity_poly.type
_entity_poly.pdbx_seq_one_letter_code
_entity_poly.pdbx_strand_id
1 'polypeptide(L)'
;MGDIPDIKNDLPMSMTMSAFAGISCYIGVEINISLFMRFKRRHGLYFWSCALCAWGVILQPLFIILADFDVWTNLKGSITMIYLTWFIMVVPQSWVLYSRLHLLAHKSNMLKWVLAVLVFDSVVFSVPTIIMGIFTQATSIDPRLSHVNTIWDRLQTTVFFVQETSLSILYIYQTRRFLRDTNLLQNSLNSPSYRTANDRKPLLYQLIYTNILIIALDIVLLGIQYADLFYLQGAFKPCVYGIKLKVEFVILNRLTKSVRARGDPRAYSSGTFTNSGPINVDVSVQPQAPDSRDASLLEKQTRTRRLFSSTTLFFFSMCYMGTWFAVGGNMYYAIVNGGPAGWFFSYIIVFLGVMCQVASLGELASIHPIAGAQYHWTWDFAPASSRRFLTWMQGWVTWIAYIATLTSCLNYNTAIIEGLVQLRDPEYQLVGWHTTLITLGSLAFIALVNLYAFRLVPWFELLSGILNIALFLVTIIVLYAMSPRNSGGIFLEANISSGWESYFPAVNIGALSNIFLFLVLLTFVIVLALSLLNLGTKSYVALGAFVSLSSLAMYTSYAIVLCCVLHARWTKRFQLGEWNWGRAGPVINVLALIYTVWAAVWFSFPSSLPVTATNMNYCAPAYAAVILVAVTLWYARAQKHWGGPSRAIAEMVLRS
;
A
#
# COMPACT_ATOMS: atom_id res chain seq x y z
N MET A 1 45.52 -14.44 -10.44
CA MET A 1 44.53 -13.37 -10.20
C MET A 1 45.31 -12.08 -10.11
N GLY A 2 45.17 -11.18 -11.08
CA GLY A 2 45.51 -9.78 -10.83
C GLY A 2 44.40 -9.20 -9.94
N ASP A 3 44.79 -8.41 -8.95
CA ASP A 3 43.90 -7.79 -7.96
C ASP A 3 42.76 -7.03 -8.66
N ILE A 4 41.59 -7.65 -8.73
CA ILE A 4 40.34 -6.92 -8.90
C ILE A 4 40.04 -6.40 -7.49
N PRO A 5 40.00 -5.07 -7.25
CA PRO A 5 39.70 -4.53 -5.94
C PRO A 5 38.40 -5.17 -5.44
N ASP A 6 38.41 -5.59 -4.18
CA ASP A 6 37.28 -6.26 -3.54
C ASP A 6 36.10 -5.27 -3.45
N ILE A 7 35.35 -5.16 -4.54
CA ILE A 7 34.20 -4.26 -4.73
C ILE A 7 33.09 -4.55 -3.70
N LYS A 8 33.16 -5.68 -2.97
CA LYS A 8 32.34 -5.96 -1.78
C LYS A 8 32.48 -4.87 -0.69
N ASN A 9 33.62 -4.18 -0.64
CA ASN A 9 33.91 -3.12 0.33
C ASN A 9 33.49 -1.71 -0.13
N ASP A 10 32.97 -1.55 -1.35
CA ASP A 10 32.46 -0.27 -1.83
C ASP A 10 30.99 -0.10 -1.43
N LEU A 11 30.76 0.68 -0.37
CA LEU A 11 29.44 0.91 0.22
C LEU A 11 28.35 1.32 -0.80
N PRO A 12 28.60 2.23 -1.76
CA PRO A 12 27.61 2.61 -2.78
C PRO A 12 27.19 1.44 -3.69
N MET A 13 28.12 0.56 -4.03
CA MET A 13 27.87 -0.61 -4.88
C MET A 13 27.02 -1.65 -4.14
N SER A 14 27.37 -1.97 -2.89
CA SER A 14 26.61 -2.88 -2.03
C SER A 14 25.20 -2.35 -1.74
N MET A 15 25.04 -1.04 -1.52
CA MET A 15 23.73 -0.39 -1.37
C MET A 15 22.89 -0.49 -2.65
N THR A 16 23.51 -0.31 -3.81
CA THR A 16 22.85 -0.41 -5.12
C THR A 16 22.40 -1.84 -5.41
N MET A 17 23.24 -2.84 -5.10
CA MET A 17 22.89 -4.26 -5.23
C MET A 17 21.72 -4.64 -4.30
N SER A 18 21.75 -4.20 -3.04
CA SER A 18 20.67 -4.43 -2.09
C SER A 18 19.35 -3.78 -2.54
N ALA A 19 19.41 -2.57 -3.13
CA ALA A 19 18.24 -1.90 -3.67
C ALA A 19 17.61 -2.70 -4.83
N PHE A 20 18.41 -3.17 -5.79
CA PHE A 20 17.90 -3.98 -6.90
C PHE A 20 17.38 -5.35 -6.45
N ALA A 21 18.04 -6.00 -5.48
CA ALA A 21 17.53 -7.23 -4.88
C ALA A 21 16.18 -7.02 -4.17
N GLY A 22 16.04 -5.94 -3.40
CA GLY A 22 14.78 -5.56 -2.73
C GLY A 22 13.65 -5.30 -3.72
N ILE A 23 13.91 -4.55 -4.81
CA ILE A 23 12.94 -4.30 -5.88
C ILE A 23 12.52 -5.62 -6.55
N SER A 24 13.48 -6.52 -6.81
CA SER A 24 13.23 -7.83 -7.43
C SER A 24 12.32 -8.70 -6.57
N CYS A 25 12.62 -8.83 -5.26
CA CYS A 25 11.81 -9.57 -4.31
C CYS A 25 10.38 -9.01 -4.22
N TYR A 26 10.23 -7.68 -4.13
CA TYR A 26 8.93 -7.02 -4.10
C TYR A 26 8.11 -7.34 -5.37
N ILE A 27 8.70 -7.14 -6.55
CA ILE A 27 8.01 -7.39 -7.84
C ILE A 27 7.63 -8.87 -7.96
N GLY A 28 8.53 -9.78 -7.59
CA GLY A 28 8.28 -11.22 -7.63
C GLY A 28 7.12 -11.66 -6.72
N VAL A 29 7.04 -11.13 -5.50
CA VAL A 29 5.95 -11.44 -4.55
C VAL A 29 4.63 -10.86 -5.05
N GLU A 30 4.60 -9.60 -5.48
CA GLU A 30 3.39 -8.96 -6.03
C GLU A 30 2.83 -9.74 -7.23
N ILE A 31 3.72 -10.18 -8.14
CA ILE A 31 3.35 -10.95 -9.32
C ILE A 31 2.80 -12.32 -8.92
N ASN A 32 3.45 -13.05 -8.00
CA ASN A 32 2.96 -14.35 -7.54
C ASN A 32 1.56 -14.22 -6.93
N ILE A 33 1.36 -13.29 -5.99
CA ILE A 33 0.04 -13.05 -5.37
C ILE A 33 -1.01 -12.71 -6.45
N SER A 34 -0.66 -11.81 -7.37
CA SER A 34 -1.54 -11.42 -8.47
C SER A 34 -1.89 -12.58 -9.41
N LEU A 35 -0.93 -13.46 -9.70
CA LEU A 35 -1.10 -14.63 -10.58
C LEU A 35 -2.07 -15.63 -9.96
N PHE A 36 -1.86 -15.99 -8.69
CA PHE A 36 -2.68 -16.99 -7.99
C PHE A 36 -4.09 -16.49 -7.66
N MET A 37 -4.27 -15.18 -7.44
CA MET A 37 -5.57 -14.54 -7.18
C MET A 37 -6.39 -14.25 -8.44
N ARG A 38 -5.75 -13.90 -9.56
CA ARG A 38 -6.47 -13.51 -10.80
C ARG A 38 -6.80 -14.68 -11.73
N PHE A 39 -5.94 -15.70 -11.81
CA PHE A 39 -6.16 -16.84 -12.71
C PHE A 39 -7.03 -17.92 -12.08
N LYS A 40 -8.28 -18.06 -12.57
CA LYS A 40 -9.20 -19.15 -12.18
C LYS A 40 -8.87 -20.52 -12.80
N ARG A 41 -8.11 -20.56 -13.91
CA ARG A 41 -7.64 -21.80 -14.57
C ARG A 41 -6.12 -21.77 -14.69
N ARG A 42 -5.44 -22.79 -14.14
CA ARG A 42 -3.97 -22.83 -13.92
C ARG A 42 -3.20 -23.82 -14.81
N HIS A 43 -3.81 -24.33 -15.88
CA HIS A 43 -3.21 -25.38 -16.72
C HIS A 43 -2.47 -24.87 -17.97
N GLY A 44 -2.49 -23.56 -18.24
CA GLY A 44 -1.90 -22.99 -19.46
C GLY A 44 -0.39 -22.78 -19.37
N LEU A 45 0.31 -22.92 -20.51
CA LEU A 45 1.73 -22.62 -20.67
C LEU A 45 2.10 -21.23 -20.13
N TYR A 46 1.31 -20.21 -20.47
CA TYR A 46 1.47 -18.84 -19.96
C TYR A 46 1.55 -18.77 -18.43
N PHE A 47 0.65 -19.49 -17.74
CA PHE A 47 0.57 -19.44 -16.28
C PHE A 47 1.84 -20.01 -15.64
N TRP A 48 2.26 -21.20 -16.08
CA TRP A 48 3.45 -21.86 -15.55
C TRP A 48 4.75 -21.14 -15.93
N SER A 49 4.85 -20.61 -17.14
CA SER A 49 6.01 -19.79 -17.54
C SER A 49 6.11 -18.51 -16.71
N CYS A 50 5.00 -17.81 -16.44
CA CYS A 50 4.97 -16.64 -15.57
C CYS A 50 5.29 -16.99 -14.10
N ALA A 51 4.76 -18.10 -13.58
CA ALA A 51 5.01 -18.54 -12.22
C ALA A 51 6.49 -18.89 -12.01
N LEU A 52 7.07 -19.67 -12.91
CA LEU A 52 8.49 -20.03 -12.87
C LEU A 52 9.36 -18.78 -12.93
N CYS A 53 9.11 -17.87 -13.88
CA CYS A 53 9.88 -16.62 -13.97
C CYS A 53 9.74 -15.77 -12.69
N ALA A 54 8.54 -15.66 -12.10
CA ALA A 54 8.32 -14.89 -10.89
C ALA A 54 9.06 -15.48 -9.67
N TRP A 55 9.15 -16.80 -9.57
CA TRP A 55 10.00 -17.46 -8.56
C TRP A 55 11.48 -17.26 -8.84
N GLY A 56 11.92 -17.34 -10.10
CA GLY A 56 13.30 -17.03 -10.49
C GLY A 56 13.73 -15.61 -10.09
N VAL A 57 12.85 -14.63 -10.27
CA VAL A 57 13.09 -13.22 -9.87
C VAL A 57 13.28 -13.04 -8.35
N ILE A 58 12.66 -13.89 -7.53
CA ILE A 58 12.83 -13.88 -6.06
C ILE A 58 14.08 -14.65 -5.66
N LEU A 59 14.24 -15.85 -6.19
CA LEU A 59 15.25 -16.80 -5.72
C LEU A 59 16.67 -16.44 -6.21
N GLN A 60 16.80 -15.84 -7.40
CA GLN A 60 18.09 -15.44 -7.95
C GLN A 60 18.87 -14.49 -7.02
N PRO A 61 18.35 -13.30 -6.65
CA PRO A 61 19.07 -12.39 -5.77
C PRO A 61 19.25 -12.97 -4.36
N LEU A 62 18.32 -13.81 -3.89
CA LEU A 62 18.44 -14.47 -2.59
C LEU A 62 19.66 -15.40 -2.54
N PHE A 63 19.84 -16.28 -3.52
CA PHE A 63 20.99 -17.20 -3.52
C PHE A 63 22.32 -16.49 -3.80
N ILE A 64 22.32 -15.41 -4.59
CA ILE A 64 23.52 -14.56 -4.76
C ILE A 64 23.93 -13.95 -3.42
N ILE A 65 22.99 -13.36 -2.67
CA ILE A 65 23.26 -12.79 -1.34
C ILE A 65 23.73 -13.88 -0.35
N LEU A 66 23.07 -15.04 -0.32
CA LEU A 66 23.46 -16.13 0.58
C LEU A 66 24.86 -16.68 0.28
N ALA A 67 25.28 -16.65 -1.00
CA ALA A 67 26.63 -17.01 -1.42
C ALA A 67 27.65 -15.92 -1.07
N ASP A 68 27.33 -14.65 -1.35
CA ASP A 68 28.27 -13.53 -1.21
C ASP A 68 28.59 -13.17 0.24
N PHE A 69 27.65 -13.41 1.17
CA PHE A 69 27.78 -13.18 2.61
C PHE A 69 28.22 -14.44 3.40
N ASP A 70 28.70 -15.49 2.72
CA ASP A 70 29.19 -16.74 3.32
C ASP A 70 28.19 -17.45 4.27
N VAL A 71 26.88 -17.15 4.14
CA VAL A 71 25.82 -17.80 4.93
C VAL A 71 25.66 -19.26 4.51
N TRP A 72 25.86 -19.55 3.22
CA TRP A 72 25.91 -20.92 2.70
C TRP A 72 27.36 -21.35 2.39
N THR A 73 27.93 -22.14 3.30
CA THR A 73 29.35 -22.56 3.28
C THR A 73 29.73 -23.56 2.18
N ASN A 74 28.77 -24.23 1.54
CA ASN A 74 29.04 -25.16 0.44
C ASN A 74 29.04 -24.41 -0.90
N LEU A 75 30.23 -24.00 -1.34
CA LEU A 75 30.45 -23.23 -2.58
C LEU A 75 29.83 -23.90 -3.82
N LYS A 76 29.99 -25.22 -3.96
CA LYS A 76 29.43 -26.00 -5.10
C LYS A 76 27.91 -25.99 -5.10
N GLY A 77 27.30 -26.19 -3.94
CA GLY A 77 25.85 -26.14 -3.78
C GLY A 77 25.28 -24.75 -4.06
N SER A 78 25.91 -23.71 -3.51
CA SER A 78 25.48 -22.32 -3.65
C SER A 78 25.51 -21.83 -5.10
N ILE A 79 26.63 -22.04 -5.80
CA ILE A 79 26.78 -21.68 -7.22
C ILE A 79 25.80 -22.45 -8.11
N THR A 80 25.61 -23.75 -7.84
CA THR A 80 24.63 -24.57 -8.59
C THR A 80 23.21 -24.00 -8.48
N MET A 81 22.82 -23.56 -7.27
CA MET A 81 21.51 -22.94 -7.06
C MET A 81 21.38 -21.61 -7.80
N ILE A 82 22.42 -20.77 -7.84
CA ILE A 82 22.44 -19.50 -8.58
C ILE A 82 22.21 -19.73 -10.08
N TYR A 83 22.86 -20.74 -10.68
CA TYR A 83 22.67 -21.06 -12.10
C TYR A 83 21.30 -21.72 -12.38
N LEU A 84 20.79 -22.52 -11.45
CA LEU A 84 19.46 -23.11 -11.56
C LEU A 84 18.36 -22.05 -11.47
N THR A 85 18.47 -21.10 -10.55
CA THR A 85 17.50 -20.00 -10.44
C THR A 85 17.60 -19.02 -11.59
N TRP A 86 18.79 -18.86 -12.18
CA TRP A 86 18.98 -18.09 -13.40
C TRP A 86 18.21 -18.72 -14.57
N PHE A 87 18.31 -20.04 -14.72
CA PHE A 87 17.58 -20.77 -15.75
C PHE A 87 16.07 -20.60 -15.61
N ILE A 88 15.55 -20.75 -14.38
CA ILE A 88 14.12 -20.59 -14.05
C ILE A 88 13.64 -19.15 -14.27
N MET A 89 14.51 -18.16 -14.19
CA MET A 89 14.20 -16.76 -14.46
C MET A 89 14.22 -16.43 -15.96
N VAL A 90 15.30 -16.76 -16.66
CA VAL A 90 15.54 -16.27 -18.02
C VAL A 90 14.79 -17.08 -19.07
N VAL A 91 14.86 -18.41 -19.01
CA VAL A 91 14.26 -19.25 -20.05
C VAL A 91 12.74 -19.10 -20.09
N PRO A 92 12.00 -19.32 -18.98
CA PRO A 92 10.55 -19.18 -18.98
C PRO A 92 10.05 -17.81 -19.44
N GLN A 93 10.83 -16.73 -19.28
CA GLN A 93 10.47 -15.40 -19.76
C GLN A 93 10.27 -15.35 -21.29
N SER A 94 11.14 -15.98 -22.07
CA SER A 94 10.98 -16.06 -23.52
C SER A 94 9.73 -16.85 -23.91
N TRP A 95 9.33 -17.84 -23.11
CA TRP A 95 8.11 -18.63 -23.28
C TRP A 95 6.85 -17.83 -22.93
N VAL A 96 6.92 -16.90 -21.97
CA VAL A 96 5.84 -15.94 -21.71
C VAL A 96 5.55 -15.11 -22.96
N LEU A 97 6.58 -14.57 -23.60
CA LEU A 97 6.44 -13.79 -24.84
C LEU A 97 5.83 -14.61 -25.98
N TYR A 98 6.30 -15.85 -26.17
CA TYR A 98 5.75 -16.79 -27.14
C TYR A 98 4.26 -17.07 -26.93
N SER A 99 3.87 -17.33 -25.68
CA SER A 99 2.48 -17.67 -25.37
C SER A 99 1.50 -16.54 -25.69
N ARG A 100 1.94 -15.28 -25.71
CA ARG A 100 1.09 -14.16 -26.17
C ARG A 100 1.06 -14.08 -27.68
N LEU A 101 2.20 -14.30 -28.32
CA LEU A 101 2.28 -14.27 -29.77
C LEU A 101 1.31 -15.29 -30.38
N HIS A 102 1.17 -16.46 -29.74
CA HIS A 102 0.17 -17.47 -30.08
C HIS A 102 -1.28 -16.94 -30.05
N LEU A 103 -1.61 -15.97 -29.19
CA LEU A 103 -2.95 -15.38 -29.10
C LEU A 103 -3.26 -14.41 -30.26
N LEU A 104 -2.25 -13.84 -30.91
CA LEU A 104 -2.38 -12.87 -32.00
C LEU A 104 -2.09 -13.49 -33.39
N ALA A 105 -1.29 -14.56 -33.43
CA ALA A 105 -0.77 -15.16 -34.63
C ALA A 105 -1.58 -16.40 -35.05
N HIS A 106 -2.41 -16.27 -36.09
CA HIS A 106 -3.14 -17.43 -36.63
C HIS A 106 -2.34 -18.28 -37.63
N LYS A 107 -1.18 -17.82 -38.11
CA LYS A 107 -0.35 -18.60 -39.04
C LYS A 107 0.52 -19.63 -38.30
N SER A 108 0.16 -20.90 -38.42
CA SER A 108 0.84 -22.04 -37.75
C SER A 108 2.34 -22.15 -38.06
N ASN A 109 2.77 -21.88 -39.31
CA ASN A 109 4.16 -22.12 -39.72
C ASN A 109 5.17 -21.17 -39.05
N MET A 110 4.86 -19.89 -38.96
CA MET A 110 5.73 -18.91 -38.29
C MET A 110 5.84 -19.21 -36.79
N LEU A 111 4.75 -19.64 -36.16
CA LEU A 111 4.77 -20.01 -34.75
C LEU A 111 5.59 -21.28 -34.47
N LYS A 112 5.58 -22.24 -35.41
CA LYS A 112 6.44 -23.44 -35.35
C LYS A 112 7.93 -23.09 -35.47
N TRP A 113 8.29 -22.18 -36.37
CA TRP A 113 9.67 -21.68 -36.49
C TRP A 113 10.15 -20.95 -35.24
N VAL A 114 9.31 -20.05 -34.71
CA VAL A 114 9.61 -19.37 -33.44
C VAL A 114 9.80 -20.38 -32.31
N LEU A 115 8.93 -21.38 -32.21
CA LEU A 115 9.07 -22.45 -31.22
C LEU A 115 10.39 -23.22 -31.38
N ALA A 116 10.77 -23.57 -32.61
CA ALA A 116 12.02 -24.28 -32.89
C ALA A 116 13.25 -23.47 -32.45
N VAL A 117 13.26 -22.16 -32.72
CA VAL A 117 14.32 -21.24 -32.27
C VAL A 117 14.36 -21.15 -30.74
N LEU A 118 13.20 -21.00 -30.08
CA LEU A 118 13.13 -20.95 -28.61
C LEU A 118 13.67 -22.23 -27.95
N VAL A 119 13.31 -23.39 -28.48
CA VAL A 119 13.77 -24.68 -27.96
C VAL A 119 15.27 -24.85 -28.21
N PHE A 120 15.76 -24.47 -29.40
CA PHE A 120 17.18 -24.49 -29.72
C PHE A 120 17.97 -23.60 -28.75
N ASP A 121 17.58 -22.34 -28.57
CA ASP A 121 18.28 -21.39 -27.70
C ASP A 121 18.26 -21.84 -26.23
N SER A 122 17.11 -22.34 -25.75
CA SER A 122 16.93 -22.82 -24.36
C SER A 122 17.76 -24.06 -24.04
N VAL A 123 18.19 -24.84 -25.03
CA VAL A 123 19.00 -26.06 -24.83
C VAL A 123 20.47 -25.78 -25.11
N VAL A 124 20.77 -25.21 -26.28
CA VAL A 124 22.13 -25.02 -26.78
C VAL A 124 22.90 -23.96 -26.00
N PHE A 125 22.23 -22.91 -25.51
CA PHE A 125 22.92 -21.87 -24.72
C PHE A 125 22.76 -22.09 -23.22
N SER A 126 21.58 -22.49 -22.73
CA SER A 126 21.38 -22.60 -21.28
C SER A 126 22.12 -23.79 -20.64
N VAL A 127 22.20 -24.95 -21.30
CA VAL A 127 22.87 -26.13 -20.72
C VAL A 127 24.38 -25.91 -20.57
N PRO A 128 25.12 -25.43 -21.60
CA PRO A 128 26.53 -25.13 -21.43
C PRO A 128 26.80 -23.97 -20.46
N THR A 129 25.91 -22.96 -20.37
CA THR A 129 26.06 -21.88 -19.37
C THR A 129 26.00 -22.42 -17.94
N ILE A 130 25.07 -23.33 -17.63
CA ILE A 130 24.98 -23.95 -16.30
C ILE A 130 26.22 -24.80 -16.02
N ILE A 131 26.62 -25.63 -16.99
CA ILE A 131 27.77 -26.53 -16.84
C ILE A 131 29.06 -25.72 -16.66
N MET A 132 29.39 -24.84 -17.61
CA MET A 132 30.63 -24.06 -17.58
C MET A 132 30.67 -23.10 -16.38
N GLY A 133 29.53 -22.50 -16.02
CA GLY A 133 29.42 -21.64 -14.85
C GLY A 133 29.75 -22.35 -13.54
N ILE A 134 29.17 -23.53 -13.32
CA ILE A 134 29.45 -24.35 -12.13
C ILE A 134 30.90 -24.84 -12.13
N PHE A 135 31.39 -25.39 -13.23
CA PHE A 135 32.76 -25.93 -13.30
C PHE A 135 33.82 -24.86 -13.07
N THR A 136 33.62 -23.67 -13.65
CA THR A 136 34.55 -22.54 -13.57
C THR A 136 34.57 -21.90 -12.18
N GLN A 137 33.40 -21.62 -11.60
CA GLN A 137 33.32 -20.88 -10.34
C GLN A 137 33.45 -21.77 -9.10
N ALA A 138 33.04 -23.03 -9.17
CA ALA A 138 32.97 -23.90 -7.98
C ALA A 138 34.19 -24.81 -7.78
N THR A 139 35.10 -24.90 -8.76
CA THR A 139 36.20 -25.88 -8.73
C THR A 139 37.60 -25.26 -8.83
N SER A 140 37.72 -23.97 -9.18
CA SER A 140 38.98 -23.21 -9.20
C SER A 140 40.19 -23.90 -9.88
N ILE A 141 39.95 -24.80 -10.85
CA ILE A 141 40.98 -25.70 -11.41
C ILE A 141 41.91 -25.01 -12.43
N ASP A 142 41.45 -24.03 -13.24
CA ASP A 142 42.27 -23.43 -14.30
C ASP A 142 41.88 -21.95 -14.64
N PRO A 143 42.82 -20.99 -14.63
CA PRO A 143 42.59 -19.60 -15.07
C PRO A 143 42.08 -19.47 -16.52
N ARG A 144 42.40 -20.41 -17.42
CA ARG A 144 41.92 -20.38 -18.81
C ARG A 144 40.42 -20.61 -18.93
N LEU A 145 39.83 -21.44 -18.06
CA LEU A 145 38.39 -21.68 -18.02
C LEU A 145 37.62 -20.42 -17.60
N SER A 146 38.18 -19.59 -16.71
CA SER A 146 37.56 -18.32 -16.30
C SER A 146 37.39 -17.35 -17.46
N HIS A 147 38.41 -17.24 -18.33
CA HIS A 147 38.34 -16.36 -19.50
C HIS A 147 37.35 -16.88 -20.54
N VAL A 148 37.30 -18.20 -20.75
CA VAL A 148 36.33 -18.84 -21.65
C VAL A 148 34.90 -18.64 -21.15
N ASN A 149 34.65 -18.75 -19.83
CA ASN A 149 33.33 -18.52 -19.26
C ASN A 149 32.85 -17.08 -19.45
N THR A 150 33.71 -16.07 -19.24
CA THR A 150 33.34 -14.66 -19.46
C THR A 150 32.99 -14.37 -20.92
N ILE A 151 33.71 -14.95 -21.88
CA ILE A 151 33.37 -14.85 -23.31
C ILE A 151 32.02 -15.52 -23.58
N TRP A 152 31.79 -16.69 -22.98
CA TRP A 152 30.54 -17.43 -23.12
C TRP A 152 29.34 -16.67 -22.56
N ASP A 153 29.46 -16.06 -21.38
CA ASP A 153 28.39 -15.28 -20.73
C ASP A 153 27.99 -14.04 -21.58
N ARG A 154 28.97 -13.40 -22.23
CA ARG A 154 28.72 -12.31 -23.19
C ARG A 154 28.01 -12.81 -24.45
N LEU A 155 28.46 -13.94 -25.01
CA LEU A 155 27.86 -14.57 -26.19
C LEU A 155 26.40 -14.95 -25.91
N GLN A 156 26.17 -15.68 -24.82
CA GLN A 156 24.84 -16.13 -24.40
C GLN A 156 23.91 -14.94 -24.15
N THR A 157 24.34 -13.92 -23.40
CA THR A 157 23.51 -12.72 -23.16
C THR A 157 23.17 -11.99 -24.47
N THR A 158 24.09 -11.95 -25.43
CA THR A 158 23.85 -11.35 -26.76
C THR A 158 22.82 -12.14 -27.56
N VAL A 159 22.87 -13.47 -27.52
CA VAL A 159 21.90 -14.33 -28.22
C VAL A 159 20.50 -14.14 -27.64
N PHE A 160 20.34 -14.21 -26.32
CA PHE A 160 19.05 -13.96 -25.67
C PHE A 160 18.52 -12.53 -25.93
N PHE A 161 19.41 -11.53 -25.97
CA PHE A 161 19.05 -10.17 -26.37
C PHE A 161 18.47 -10.10 -27.79
N VAL A 162 19.15 -10.71 -28.77
CA VAL A 162 18.68 -10.74 -30.17
C VAL A 162 17.35 -11.48 -30.27
N GLN A 163 17.21 -12.61 -29.58
CA GLN A 163 16.00 -13.43 -29.53
C GLN A 163 14.81 -12.64 -28.94
N GLU A 164 14.96 -12.06 -27.74
CA GLU A 164 13.89 -11.30 -27.06
C GLU A 164 13.50 -10.03 -27.85
N THR A 165 14.47 -9.36 -28.46
CA THR A 165 14.23 -8.20 -29.32
C THR A 165 13.47 -8.61 -30.58
N SER A 166 13.88 -9.70 -31.22
CA SER A 166 13.21 -10.24 -32.43
C SER A 166 11.76 -10.64 -32.15
N LEU A 167 11.50 -11.29 -31.01
CA LEU A 167 10.15 -11.63 -30.56
C LEU A 167 9.30 -10.39 -30.27
N SER A 168 9.88 -9.38 -29.63
CA SER A 168 9.21 -8.11 -29.31
C SER A 168 8.83 -7.34 -30.59
N ILE A 169 9.72 -7.29 -31.58
CA ILE A 169 9.45 -6.68 -32.89
C ILE A 169 8.34 -7.43 -33.64
N LEU A 170 8.43 -8.76 -33.67
CA LEU A 170 7.45 -9.61 -34.34
C LEU A 170 6.06 -9.47 -33.67
N TYR A 171 6.02 -9.37 -32.35
CA TYR A 171 4.80 -9.07 -31.60
C TYR A 171 4.19 -7.70 -31.96
N ILE A 172 5.01 -6.63 -32.03
CA ILE A 172 4.54 -5.30 -32.46
C ILE A 172 3.96 -5.38 -33.88
N TYR A 173 4.64 -6.06 -34.79
CA TYR A 173 4.21 -6.22 -36.17
C TYR A 173 2.84 -6.91 -36.25
N GLN A 174 2.66 -8.02 -35.53
CA GLN A 174 1.40 -8.75 -35.52
C GLN A 174 0.26 -7.99 -34.83
N THR A 175 0.57 -7.26 -33.76
CA THR A 175 -0.42 -6.40 -33.09
C THR A 175 -0.92 -5.29 -34.02
N ARG A 176 0.00 -4.64 -34.76
CA ARG A 176 -0.36 -3.64 -35.77
C ARG A 176 -1.22 -4.24 -36.89
N ARG A 177 -0.86 -5.43 -37.38
CA ARG A 177 -1.62 -6.14 -38.42
C ARG A 177 -3.03 -6.51 -37.94
N PHE A 178 -3.15 -7.13 -36.76
CA PHE A 178 -4.43 -7.50 -36.15
C PHE A 178 -5.39 -6.30 -36.00
N LEU A 179 -4.84 -5.15 -35.58
CA LEU A 179 -5.62 -3.92 -35.44
C LEU A 179 -5.97 -3.27 -36.80
N ARG A 180 -5.10 -3.37 -37.80
CA ARG A 180 -5.39 -2.89 -39.17
C ARG A 180 -6.52 -3.68 -39.83
N ASP A 181 -6.47 -5.00 -39.74
CA ASP A 181 -7.49 -5.88 -40.32
C ASP A 181 -8.86 -5.69 -39.62
N THR A 182 -8.84 -5.32 -38.33
CA THR A 182 -10.06 -4.93 -37.59
C THR A 182 -10.65 -3.59 -38.07
N ASN A 183 -9.82 -2.61 -38.42
CA ASN A 183 -10.30 -1.33 -38.99
C ASN A 183 -10.90 -1.51 -40.39
N LEU A 184 -10.37 -2.43 -41.20
CA LEU A 184 -10.88 -2.72 -42.54
C LEU A 184 -12.26 -3.39 -42.50
N LEU A 185 -12.49 -4.31 -41.56
CA LEU A 185 -13.80 -4.95 -41.35
C LEU A 185 -14.87 -3.99 -40.81
N GLN A 186 -14.49 -3.05 -39.93
CA GLN A 186 -15.42 -2.05 -39.38
C GLN A 186 -15.81 -1.00 -40.44
N ASN A 187 -14.88 -0.58 -41.30
CA ASN A 187 -15.18 0.37 -42.37
C ASN A 187 -16.02 -0.23 -43.52
N SER A 188 -16.02 -1.57 -43.68
CA SER A 188 -16.88 -2.25 -44.65
C SER A 188 -18.32 -2.44 -44.17
N LEU A 189 -18.58 -2.31 -42.86
CA LEU A 189 -19.91 -2.38 -42.25
C LEU A 189 -20.34 -0.96 -41.88
N ASN A 190 -20.92 -0.24 -42.85
CA ASN A 190 -21.47 1.11 -42.66
C ASN A 190 -22.63 1.11 -41.64
N SER A 191 -22.30 1.27 -40.36
CA SER A 191 -23.27 1.63 -39.32
C SER A 191 -22.79 2.87 -38.56
N PRO A 192 -23.59 3.95 -38.52
CA PRO A 192 -23.23 5.22 -37.91
C PRO A 192 -23.41 5.11 -36.39
N SER A 193 -22.49 4.42 -35.72
CA SER A 193 -22.41 4.40 -34.26
C SER A 193 -21.16 5.17 -33.82
N TYR A 194 -21.44 6.31 -33.21
CA TYR A 194 -20.51 7.28 -32.64
C TYR A 194 -19.34 6.63 -31.85
N ARG A 195 -18.14 7.22 -32.02
CA ARG A 195 -17.09 7.41 -30.98
C ARG A 195 -16.18 6.25 -30.52
N THR A 196 -16.08 5.11 -31.19
CA THR A 196 -15.08 4.08 -30.76
C THR A 196 -13.68 4.24 -31.42
N ALA A 197 -13.48 5.24 -32.29
CA ALA A 197 -12.18 5.47 -32.93
C ALA A 197 -11.16 6.18 -32.02
N ASN A 198 -11.62 7.01 -31.06
CA ASN A 198 -10.75 7.84 -30.22
C ASN A 198 -10.15 7.08 -29.02
N ASP A 199 -10.81 6.02 -28.52
CA ASP A 199 -10.30 5.18 -27.41
C ASP A 199 -9.31 4.08 -27.86
N ARG A 200 -9.19 3.81 -29.16
CA ARG A 200 -8.35 2.72 -29.71
C ARG A 200 -6.93 3.16 -30.07
N LYS A 201 -6.74 4.42 -30.50
CA LYS A 201 -5.41 5.01 -30.75
C LYS A 201 -4.51 5.04 -29.51
N PRO A 202 -4.96 5.49 -28.31
CA PRO A 202 -4.10 5.49 -27.12
C PRO A 202 -3.68 4.09 -26.70
N LEU A 203 -4.52 3.07 -26.92
CA LEU A 203 -4.17 1.67 -26.63
C LEU A 203 -3.03 1.14 -27.51
N LEU A 204 -3.04 1.44 -28.82
CA LEU A 204 -1.98 1.04 -29.75
C LEU A 204 -0.65 1.73 -29.43
N TYR A 205 -0.67 3.04 -29.18
CA TYR A 205 0.52 3.78 -28.78
C TYR A 205 1.08 3.24 -27.46
N GLN A 206 0.22 2.96 -26.47
CA GLN A 206 0.63 2.41 -25.19
C GLN A 206 1.25 1.01 -25.33
N LEU A 207 0.71 0.13 -26.19
CA LEU A 207 1.29 -1.18 -26.51
C LEU A 207 2.68 -1.06 -27.16
N ILE A 208 2.86 -0.10 -28.06
CA ILE A 208 4.15 0.17 -28.72
C ILE A 208 5.16 0.73 -27.71
N TYR A 209 4.80 1.74 -26.91
CA TYR A 209 5.68 2.30 -25.88
C TYR A 209 6.12 1.25 -24.86
N THR A 210 5.22 0.34 -24.50
CA THR A 210 5.52 -0.71 -23.54
C THR A 210 6.51 -1.76 -24.10
N ASN A 211 6.41 -2.12 -25.38
CA ASN A 211 7.42 -2.99 -26.01
C ASN A 211 8.75 -2.28 -26.26
N ILE A 212 8.73 -0.97 -26.55
CA ILE A 212 9.95 -0.14 -26.62
C ILE A 212 10.67 -0.14 -25.27
N LEU A 213 9.94 -0.04 -24.16
CA LEU A 213 10.51 -0.13 -22.81
C LEU A 213 11.21 -1.48 -22.56
N ILE A 214 10.63 -2.60 -23.01
CA ILE A 214 11.26 -3.93 -22.89
C ILE A 214 12.60 -3.95 -23.63
N ILE A 215 12.63 -3.49 -24.89
CA ILE A 215 13.85 -3.43 -25.70
C ILE A 215 14.90 -2.48 -25.08
N ALA A 216 14.48 -1.35 -24.52
CA ALA A 216 15.38 -0.43 -23.83
C ALA A 216 16.04 -1.08 -22.61
N LEU A 217 15.26 -1.82 -21.80
CA LEU A 217 15.79 -2.55 -20.65
C LEU A 217 16.78 -3.65 -21.07
N ASP A 218 16.53 -4.29 -22.21
CA ASP A 218 17.42 -5.27 -22.82
C ASP A 218 18.77 -4.70 -23.26
N ILE A 219 18.76 -3.51 -23.85
CA ILE A 219 19.99 -2.77 -24.23
C ILE A 219 20.82 -2.43 -22.98
N VAL A 220 20.16 -2.00 -21.90
CA VAL A 220 20.86 -1.68 -20.64
C VAL A 220 21.50 -2.92 -20.02
N LEU A 221 20.81 -4.07 -20.04
CA LEU A 221 21.38 -5.33 -19.56
C LEU A 221 22.62 -5.75 -20.36
N LEU A 222 22.57 -5.60 -21.69
CA LEU A 222 23.70 -5.88 -22.56
C LEU A 222 24.86 -4.91 -22.27
N GLY A 223 24.58 -3.61 -22.12
CA GLY A 223 25.59 -2.60 -21.79
C GLY A 223 26.34 -2.90 -20.49
N ILE A 224 25.63 -3.31 -19.43
CA ILE A 224 26.24 -3.68 -18.14
C ILE A 224 27.10 -4.95 -18.28
N GLN A 225 26.68 -5.93 -19.10
CA GLN A 225 27.44 -7.16 -19.35
C GLN A 225 28.76 -6.89 -20.08
N TYR A 226 28.80 -5.93 -21.01
CA TYR A 226 30.00 -5.54 -21.74
C TYR A 226 30.89 -4.56 -20.96
N ALA A 227 30.35 -3.90 -19.94
CA ALA A 227 31.10 -3.03 -19.03
C ALA A 227 31.83 -3.79 -17.90
N ASP A 228 31.81 -5.13 -17.91
CA ASP A 228 32.44 -6.00 -16.91
C ASP A 228 32.00 -5.77 -15.45
N LEU A 229 30.82 -5.18 -15.25
CA LEU A 229 30.22 -4.97 -13.93
C LEU A 229 29.45 -6.22 -13.45
N PHE A 230 30.17 -7.33 -13.25
CA PHE A 230 29.59 -8.64 -12.94
C PHE A 230 28.66 -8.64 -11.71
N TYR A 231 29.08 -8.00 -10.60
CA TYR A 231 28.29 -7.94 -9.37
C TYR A 231 27.01 -7.09 -9.52
N LEU A 232 27.11 -5.93 -10.22
CA LEU A 232 25.94 -5.09 -10.50
C LEU A 232 24.95 -5.85 -11.38
N GLN A 233 25.46 -6.59 -12.35
CA GLN A 233 24.67 -7.41 -13.25
C GLN A 233 23.87 -8.47 -12.50
N GLY A 234 24.50 -9.16 -11.53
CA GLY A 234 23.85 -10.19 -10.71
C GLY A 234 22.59 -9.70 -9.98
N ALA A 235 22.62 -8.47 -9.46
CA ALA A 235 21.50 -7.84 -8.77
C ALA A 235 20.50 -7.12 -9.71
N PHE A 236 21.00 -6.48 -10.76
CA PHE A 236 20.19 -5.70 -11.70
C PHE A 236 19.36 -6.57 -12.65
N LYS A 237 19.88 -7.74 -13.04
CA LYS A 237 19.22 -8.67 -13.97
C LYS A 237 17.85 -9.14 -13.44
N PRO A 238 17.72 -9.68 -12.21
CA PRO A 238 16.41 -10.02 -11.64
C PRO A 238 15.40 -8.86 -11.62
N CYS A 239 15.87 -7.63 -11.37
CA CYS A 239 15.02 -6.44 -11.34
C CYS A 239 14.42 -6.16 -12.72
N VAL A 240 15.25 -6.18 -13.77
CA VAL A 240 14.80 -5.99 -15.15
C VAL A 240 13.83 -7.09 -15.57
N TYR A 241 14.13 -8.36 -15.29
CA TYR A 241 13.24 -9.48 -15.62
C TYR A 241 11.89 -9.37 -14.88
N GLY A 242 11.90 -8.95 -13.62
CA GLY A 242 10.68 -8.64 -12.85
C GLY A 242 9.84 -7.52 -13.49
N ILE A 243 10.47 -6.42 -13.89
CA ILE A 243 9.78 -5.30 -14.57
C ILE A 243 9.18 -5.76 -15.89
N LYS A 244 9.93 -6.52 -16.71
CA LYS A 244 9.43 -7.09 -17.97
C LYS A 244 8.20 -7.96 -17.74
N LEU A 245 8.23 -8.84 -16.74
CA LEU A 245 7.10 -9.70 -16.40
C LEU A 245 5.89 -8.89 -15.87
N LYS A 246 6.10 -7.82 -15.11
CA LYS A 246 5.01 -6.95 -14.64
C LYS A 246 4.33 -6.19 -15.77
N VAL A 247 5.15 -5.64 -16.66
CA VAL A 247 4.72 -5.01 -17.91
C VAL A 247 3.86 -5.98 -18.73
N GLU A 248 4.27 -7.25 -18.76
CA GLU A 248 3.57 -8.28 -19.51
C GLU A 248 2.12 -8.51 -19.03
N PHE A 249 1.90 -8.55 -17.71
CA PHE A 249 0.55 -8.63 -17.14
C PHE A 249 -0.34 -7.44 -17.51
N VAL A 250 0.24 -6.24 -17.61
CA VAL A 250 -0.52 -5.05 -18.00
C VAL A 250 -0.96 -5.15 -19.46
N ILE A 251 -0.08 -5.68 -20.33
CA ILE A 251 -0.40 -5.84 -21.75
C ILE A 251 -1.47 -6.92 -21.96
N LEU A 252 -1.32 -8.11 -21.37
CA LEU A 252 -2.27 -9.21 -21.56
C LEU A 252 -3.69 -8.84 -21.10
N ASN A 253 -3.83 -8.22 -19.92
CA ASN A 253 -5.14 -7.81 -19.40
C ASN A 253 -5.87 -6.84 -20.33
N ARG A 254 -5.13 -6.00 -21.06
CA ARG A 254 -5.69 -5.05 -22.04
C ARG A 254 -6.05 -5.74 -23.36
N LEU A 255 -5.25 -6.71 -23.81
CA LEU A 255 -5.56 -7.54 -24.98
C LEU A 255 -6.79 -8.43 -24.77
N THR A 256 -6.90 -9.10 -23.63
CA THR A 256 -8.08 -9.95 -23.34
C THR A 256 -9.37 -9.14 -23.32
N LYS A 257 -9.33 -7.90 -22.79
CA LYS A 257 -10.49 -6.99 -22.81
C LYS A 257 -10.90 -6.62 -24.24
N SER A 258 -9.94 -6.39 -25.13
CA SER A 258 -10.21 -6.03 -26.53
C SER A 258 -10.70 -7.22 -27.38
N VAL A 259 -10.24 -8.44 -27.08
CA VAL A 259 -10.75 -9.67 -27.72
C VAL A 259 -12.14 -10.05 -27.22
N ARG A 260 -12.42 -9.94 -25.91
CA ARG A 260 -13.75 -10.24 -25.33
C ARG A 260 -14.84 -9.28 -25.79
N ALA A 261 -14.50 -8.01 -26.04
CA ALA A 261 -15.42 -7.03 -26.62
C ALA A 261 -15.94 -7.41 -28.03
N ARG A 262 -15.36 -8.44 -28.66
CA ARG A 262 -15.74 -8.95 -29.99
C ARG A 262 -16.66 -10.19 -29.92
N GLY A 263 -16.73 -10.85 -28.77
CA GLY A 263 -17.40 -12.14 -28.61
C GLY A 263 -18.86 -12.09 -28.14
N ASP A 264 -19.37 -10.92 -27.76
CA ASP A 264 -20.74 -10.78 -27.25
C ASP A 264 -21.47 -9.59 -27.88
N PRO A 265 -22.23 -9.80 -28.98
CA PRO A 265 -23.07 -8.76 -29.58
C PRO A 265 -24.26 -8.34 -28.70
N ARG A 266 -24.53 -9.03 -27.57
CA ARG A 266 -25.73 -8.80 -26.73
C ARG A 266 -25.46 -8.00 -25.45
N ALA A 267 -24.20 -7.72 -25.13
CA ALA A 267 -23.84 -6.95 -23.93
C ALA A 267 -24.13 -5.44 -24.02
N TYR A 268 -24.70 -4.95 -25.14
CA TYR A 268 -25.05 -3.54 -25.33
C TYR A 268 -26.55 -3.23 -25.12
N SER A 269 -27.39 -4.21 -24.78
CA SER A 269 -28.85 -4.02 -24.70
C SER A 269 -29.49 -4.53 -23.40
N SER A 270 -28.84 -4.35 -22.25
CA SER A 270 -29.46 -4.60 -20.95
C SER A 270 -29.24 -3.41 -20.02
N GLY A 271 -30.06 -2.39 -20.24
CA GLY A 271 -30.07 -1.17 -19.46
C GLY A 271 -31.36 -0.36 -19.59
N THR A 272 -32.51 -0.99 -19.88
CA THR A 272 -33.83 -0.36 -19.66
C THR A 272 -34.98 -1.38 -19.69
N PHE A 273 -35.88 -1.20 -18.72
CA PHE A 273 -37.13 -1.88 -18.40
C PHE A 273 -37.96 -2.49 -19.55
N THR A 274 -38.52 -3.68 -19.29
CA THR A 274 -39.84 -4.08 -19.83
C THR A 274 -40.74 -4.57 -18.70
N ASN A 275 -41.95 -4.03 -18.68
CA ASN A 275 -43.03 -4.31 -17.75
C ASN A 275 -44.07 -5.18 -18.49
N SER A 276 -44.64 -6.20 -17.84
CA SER A 276 -45.88 -6.86 -18.29
C SER A 276 -46.71 -7.46 -17.13
N GLY A 277 -47.47 -6.58 -16.45
CA GLY A 277 -48.82 -6.69 -15.82
C GLY A 277 -49.20 -7.77 -14.78
N PRO A 278 -50.31 -7.60 -14.02
CA PRO A 278 -50.87 -6.37 -13.44
C PRO A 278 -51.26 -6.52 -11.94
N ILE A 279 -51.03 -5.50 -11.10
CA ILE A 279 -51.90 -5.20 -9.94
C ILE A 279 -51.96 -3.68 -9.79
N ASN A 280 -53.17 -3.12 -9.95
CA ASN A 280 -53.51 -1.73 -9.69
C ASN A 280 -53.36 -1.40 -8.20
N VAL A 281 -52.60 -0.36 -7.88
CA VAL A 281 -52.93 0.57 -6.78
C VAL A 281 -52.55 1.97 -7.25
N ASP A 282 -53.58 2.79 -7.48
CA ASP A 282 -53.49 4.24 -7.70
C ASP A 282 -52.92 4.93 -6.45
N VAL A 283 -51.82 5.68 -6.62
CA VAL A 283 -51.59 6.93 -5.87
C VAL A 283 -50.86 7.92 -6.79
N SER A 284 -51.56 9.02 -7.05
CA SER A 284 -51.17 10.18 -7.87
C SER A 284 -50.03 11.02 -7.28
N VAL A 285 -49.32 11.70 -8.20
CA VAL A 285 -48.32 12.78 -8.06
C VAL A 285 -46.85 12.32 -7.95
N GLN A 286 -46.20 12.15 -9.11
CA GLN A 286 -44.74 12.16 -9.24
C GLN A 286 -44.23 13.57 -9.63
N PRO A 287 -43.13 14.08 -9.04
CA PRO A 287 -42.46 15.27 -9.54
C PRO A 287 -41.83 14.98 -10.92
N GLN A 288 -41.95 15.92 -11.85
CA GLN A 288 -41.37 15.82 -13.19
C GLN A 288 -39.88 15.43 -13.14
N ALA A 289 -39.51 14.39 -13.90
CA ALA A 289 -38.13 13.97 -14.06
C ALA A 289 -37.31 15.08 -14.77
N PRO A 290 -36.07 15.36 -14.35
CA PRO A 290 -35.23 16.37 -15.00
C PRO A 290 -34.92 15.95 -16.45
N ASP A 291 -34.86 16.94 -17.35
CA ASP A 291 -34.50 16.74 -18.75
C ASP A 291 -33.20 15.94 -18.89
N SER A 292 -33.17 15.00 -19.84
CA SER A 292 -32.04 14.10 -20.10
C SER A 292 -30.70 14.83 -20.35
N ARG A 293 -30.77 16.11 -20.75
CA ARG A 293 -29.62 16.99 -20.95
C ARG A 293 -29.01 17.43 -19.62
N ASP A 294 -29.84 17.80 -18.64
CA ASP A 294 -29.40 18.18 -17.29
C ASP A 294 -28.89 16.98 -16.52
N ALA A 295 -29.52 15.81 -16.70
CA ALA A 295 -29.01 14.55 -16.17
C ALA A 295 -27.61 14.21 -16.71
N SER A 296 -27.35 14.45 -18.01
CA SER A 296 -26.04 14.21 -18.63
C SER A 296 -24.96 15.24 -18.22
N LEU A 297 -25.38 16.48 -17.92
CA LEU A 297 -24.50 17.54 -17.41
C LEU A 297 -24.16 17.31 -15.94
N LEU A 298 -25.14 16.86 -15.15
CA LEU A 298 -24.95 16.41 -13.78
C LEU A 298 -24.03 15.19 -13.73
N GLU A 299 -24.24 14.16 -14.57
CA GLU A 299 -23.38 12.96 -14.68
C GLU A 299 -21.92 13.30 -15.09
N LYS A 300 -21.74 14.35 -15.91
CA LYS A 300 -20.41 14.89 -16.24
C LYS A 300 -19.76 15.66 -15.10
N GLN A 301 -20.53 16.40 -14.30
CA GLN A 301 -20.04 17.15 -13.14
C GLN A 301 -19.72 16.25 -11.95
N THR A 302 -20.44 15.14 -11.83
CA THR A 302 -20.38 14.27 -10.66
C THR A 302 -19.34 13.18 -10.77
N ARG A 303 -18.87 12.79 -11.96
CA ARG A 303 -17.80 11.78 -12.09
C ARG A 303 -16.53 12.24 -11.34
N THR A 304 -16.34 11.74 -10.12
CA THR A 304 -15.09 11.96 -9.37
C THR A 304 -13.94 11.49 -10.27
N ARG A 305 -13.14 12.45 -10.75
CA ARG A 305 -11.96 12.12 -11.55
C ARG A 305 -11.12 11.23 -10.65
N ARG A 306 -10.93 9.97 -11.03
CA ARG A 306 -10.17 8.99 -10.24
C ARG A 306 -8.76 9.54 -10.02
N LEU A 307 -8.58 10.27 -8.92
CA LEU A 307 -7.35 10.98 -8.58
C LEU A 307 -6.25 9.96 -8.23
N PHE A 308 -6.66 8.83 -7.65
CA PHE A 308 -5.78 7.76 -7.23
C PHE A 308 -5.91 6.53 -8.13
N SER A 309 -4.80 6.11 -8.74
CA SER A 309 -4.67 4.77 -9.31
C SER A 309 -4.74 3.74 -8.19
N SER A 310 -5.12 2.48 -8.49
CA SER A 310 -5.10 1.40 -7.49
C SER A 310 -3.73 1.22 -6.84
N THR A 311 -2.64 1.48 -7.58
CA THR A 311 -1.27 1.48 -7.06
C THR A 311 -1.04 2.65 -6.10
N THR A 312 -1.49 3.85 -6.46
CA THR A 312 -1.40 5.03 -5.58
C THR A 312 -2.22 4.85 -4.32
N LEU A 313 -3.40 4.21 -4.41
CA LEU A 313 -4.26 3.93 -3.24
C LEU A 313 -3.60 2.94 -2.27
N PHE A 314 -2.86 1.96 -2.78
CA PHE A 314 -2.10 1.02 -1.95
C PHE A 314 -0.93 1.72 -1.23
N PHE A 315 -0.11 2.48 -1.96
CA PHE A 315 0.98 3.25 -1.34
C PHE A 315 0.45 4.32 -0.40
N PHE A 316 -0.66 4.98 -0.74
CA PHE A 316 -1.40 5.88 0.13
C PHE A 316 -1.78 5.18 1.44
N SER A 317 -2.37 3.98 1.36
CA SER A 317 -2.73 3.21 2.54
C SER A 317 -1.50 2.84 3.37
N MET A 318 -0.40 2.44 2.73
CA MET A 318 0.85 2.09 3.42
C MET A 318 1.50 3.29 4.12
N CYS A 319 1.60 4.44 3.45
CA CYS A 319 2.07 5.70 4.05
C CYS A 319 1.18 6.12 5.21
N TYR A 320 -0.13 5.98 5.04
CA TYR A 320 -1.12 6.29 6.06
C TYR A 320 -0.97 5.42 7.31
N MET A 321 -0.57 4.14 7.12
CA MET A 321 -0.32 3.22 8.23
C MET A 321 1.03 3.47 8.94
N GLY A 322 1.99 4.13 8.27
CA GLY A 322 3.22 4.66 8.87
C GLY A 322 3.97 3.76 9.86
N THR A 323 3.93 2.44 9.65
CA THR A 323 3.86 1.51 10.78
C THR A 323 5.15 1.40 11.58
N TRP A 324 6.29 1.30 10.90
CA TRP A 324 7.54 0.95 11.55
C TRP A 324 8.25 2.15 12.18
N PHE A 325 8.16 3.35 11.58
CA PHE A 325 8.74 4.55 12.18
C PHE A 325 7.93 5.03 13.39
N ALA A 326 6.60 4.85 13.37
CA ALA A 326 5.74 5.13 14.52
C ALA A 326 6.02 4.17 15.69
N VAL A 327 6.28 2.89 15.39
CA VAL A 327 6.75 1.92 16.38
C VAL A 327 8.10 2.34 16.93
N GLY A 328 9.08 2.68 16.08
CA GLY A 328 10.41 3.10 16.53
C GLY A 328 10.39 4.31 17.48
N GLY A 329 9.55 5.31 17.21
CA GLY A 329 9.42 6.50 18.06
C GLY A 329 8.67 6.26 19.38
N ASN A 330 7.77 5.28 19.45
CA ASN A 330 6.93 5.04 20.63
C ASN A 330 7.29 3.78 21.43
N MET A 331 8.20 2.94 20.92
CA MET A 331 8.62 1.69 21.57
C MET A 331 9.16 1.90 22.99
N TYR A 332 9.78 3.06 23.23
CA TYR A 332 10.25 3.47 24.57
C TYR A 332 9.15 3.37 25.63
N TYR A 333 7.93 3.86 25.35
CA TYR A 333 6.83 3.86 26.30
C TYR A 333 6.40 2.44 26.69
N ALA A 334 6.42 1.50 25.75
CA ALA A 334 6.07 0.12 26.01
C ALA A 334 7.16 -0.62 26.80
N ILE A 335 8.43 -0.38 26.46
CA ILE A 335 9.55 -1.02 27.17
C ILE A 335 9.59 -0.54 28.63
N VAL A 336 9.37 0.75 28.88
CA VAL A 336 9.39 1.31 30.24
C VAL A 336 8.23 0.79 31.10
N ASN A 337 7.07 0.52 30.50
CA ASN A 337 5.87 0.12 31.23
C ASN A 337 5.65 -1.40 31.32
N GLY A 338 6.08 -2.18 30.33
CA GLY A 338 5.83 -3.64 30.31
C GLY A 338 7.03 -4.50 29.96
N GLY A 339 8.18 -3.88 29.68
CA GLY A 339 9.37 -4.56 29.17
C GLY A 339 9.15 -5.18 27.78
N PRO A 340 10.13 -5.94 27.27
CA PRO A 340 10.03 -6.62 25.99
C PRO A 340 8.88 -7.63 25.93
N ALA A 341 8.63 -8.34 27.03
CA ALA A 341 7.49 -9.27 27.19
C ALA A 341 6.14 -8.54 27.04
N GLY A 342 5.94 -7.46 27.81
CA GLY A 342 4.70 -6.69 27.77
C GLY A 342 4.48 -6.04 26.41
N TRP A 343 5.52 -5.54 25.76
CA TRP A 343 5.43 -5.00 24.41
C TRP A 343 5.01 -6.04 23.37
N PHE A 344 5.62 -7.23 23.38
CA PHE A 344 5.31 -8.30 22.42
C PHE A 344 3.89 -8.86 22.59
N PHE A 345 3.49 -9.22 23.81
CA PHE A 345 2.16 -9.80 24.05
C PHE A 345 1.04 -8.77 23.88
N SER A 346 1.27 -7.53 24.29
CA SER A 346 0.31 -6.45 24.04
C SER A 346 0.11 -6.18 22.56
N TYR A 347 1.15 -6.33 21.73
CA TYR A 347 1.04 -6.19 20.28
C TYR A 347 0.02 -7.18 19.68
N ILE A 348 0.03 -8.45 20.11
CA ILE A 348 -0.91 -9.47 19.63
C ILE A 348 -2.35 -9.08 19.99
N ILE A 349 -2.59 -8.65 21.23
CA ILE A 349 -3.92 -8.25 21.71
C ILE A 349 -4.43 -7.03 20.94
N VAL A 350 -3.57 -6.00 20.81
CA VAL A 350 -3.87 -4.78 20.04
C VAL A 350 -4.15 -5.11 18.59
N PHE A 351 -3.34 -5.97 17.96
CA PHE A 351 -3.55 -6.40 16.57
C PHE A 351 -4.92 -7.04 16.37
N LEU A 352 -5.30 -8.01 17.22
CA LEU A 352 -6.60 -8.66 17.12
C LEU A 352 -7.77 -7.68 17.33
N GLY A 353 -7.63 -6.76 18.28
CA GLY A 353 -8.62 -5.71 18.55
C GLY A 353 -8.81 -4.75 17.38
N VAL A 354 -7.71 -4.24 16.83
CA VAL A 354 -7.72 -3.35 15.65
C VAL A 354 -8.27 -4.08 14.43
N MET A 355 -7.92 -5.34 14.20
CA MET A 355 -8.46 -6.12 13.09
C MET A 355 -9.98 -6.29 13.19
N CYS A 356 -10.52 -6.47 14.40
CA CYS A 356 -11.97 -6.49 14.61
C CYS A 356 -12.62 -5.13 14.28
N GLN A 357 -12.00 -4.02 14.70
CA GLN A 357 -12.48 -2.67 14.35
C GLN A 357 -12.45 -2.42 12.84
N VAL A 358 -11.33 -2.70 12.18
CA VAL A 358 -11.17 -2.54 10.71
C VAL A 358 -12.17 -3.42 9.97
N ALA A 359 -12.36 -4.66 10.41
CA ALA A 359 -13.36 -5.57 9.84
C ALA A 359 -14.80 -5.04 9.99
N SER A 360 -15.13 -4.43 11.13
CA SER A 360 -16.45 -3.82 11.35
C SER A 360 -16.65 -2.57 10.48
N LEU A 361 -15.70 -1.64 10.50
CA LEU A 361 -15.76 -0.41 9.72
C LEU A 361 -15.71 -0.66 8.20
N GLY A 362 -14.98 -1.70 7.77
CA GLY A 362 -14.95 -2.13 6.37
C GLY A 362 -16.31 -2.61 5.86
N GLU A 363 -17.10 -3.26 6.72
CA GLU A 363 -18.46 -3.71 6.38
C GLU A 363 -19.38 -2.51 6.21
N LEU A 364 -19.27 -1.51 7.09
CA LEU A 364 -20.02 -0.25 6.98
C LEU A 364 -19.63 0.56 5.74
N ALA A 365 -18.34 0.60 5.42
CA ALA A 365 -17.84 1.26 4.21
C ALA A 365 -18.35 0.60 2.93
N SER A 366 -18.62 -0.71 2.95
CA SER A 366 -19.23 -1.42 1.81
C SER A 366 -20.72 -1.09 1.61
N ILE A 367 -21.40 -0.61 2.66
CA ILE A 367 -22.82 -0.24 2.61
C ILE A 367 -22.98 1.21 2.14
N HIS A 368 -22.26 2.14 2.81
CA HIS A 368 -22.32 3.57 2.51
C HIS A 368 -20.91 4.16 2.38
N PRO A 369 -20.31 4.13 1.16
CA PRO A 369 -18.98 4.67 0.89
C PRO A 369 -19.05 6.19 0.67
N ILE A 370 -19.19 6.95 1.74
CA ILE A 370 -19.36 8.42 1.74
C ILE A 370 -18.25 9.11 2.52
N ALA A 371 -17.84 10.29 2.07
CA ALA A 371 -16.90 11.13 2.83
C ALA A 371 -17.52 11.48 4.19
N GLY A 372 -16.75 11.33 5.27
CA GLY A 372 -17.26 11.56 6.63
C GLY A 372 -18.26 10.50 7.12
N ALA A 373 -18.16 9.28 6.61
CA ALA A 373 -19.13 8.22 6.81
C ALA A 373 -19.62 8.00 8.27
N GLN A 374 -18.79 8.22 9.28
CA GLN A 374 -19.14 7.99 10.70
C GLN A 374 -20.40 8.74 11.17
N TYR A 375 -20.60 10.01 10.79
CA TYR A 375 -21.80 10.76 11.19
C TYR A 375 -23.04 10.30 10.44
N HIS A 376 -22.89 9.88 9.19
CA HIS A 376 -23.97 9.31 8.40
C HIS A 376 -24.37 7.91 8.90
N TRP A 377 -23.41 7.02 9.14
CA TRP A 377 -23.66 5.70 9.74
C TRP A 377 -24.36 5.82 11.08
N THR A 378 -23.95 6.78 11.91
CA THR A 378 -24.63 7.06 13.18
C THR A 378 -26.07 7.50 12.95
N TRP A 379 -26.33 8.38 11.99
CA TRP A 379 -27.70 8.81 11.67
C TRP A 379 -28.59 7.65 11.20
N ASP A 380 -28.07 6.78 10.35
CA ASP A 380 -28.84 5.70 9.74
C ASP A 380 -29.11 4.57 10.73
N PHE A 381 -28.14 4.23 11.59
CA PHE A 381 -28.23 3.10 12.51
C PHE A 381 -28.69 3.47 13.93
N ALA A 382 -28.69 4.74 14.32
CA ALA A 382 -29.11 5.15 15.66
C ALA A 382 -30.62 4.95 15.92
N PRO A 383 -31.01 4.70 17.20
CA PRO A 383 -32.41 4.66 17.63
C PRO A 383 -33.15 5.96 17.27
N ALA A 384 -34.43 5.87 16.88
CA ALA A 384 -35.19 7.04 16.42
C ALA A 384 -35.31 8.17 17.46
N SER A 385 -35.35 7.82 18.76
CA SER A 385 -35.47 8.79 19.86
C SER A 385 -34.19 9.59 20.11
N SER A 386 -33.02 8.96 19.96
CA SER A 386 -31.72 9.57 20.26
C SER A 386 -30.89 9.90 19.01
N ARG A 387 -31.36 9.55 17.81
CA ARG A 387 -30.66 9.73 16.53
C ARG A 387 -30.02 11.11 16.38
N ARG A 388 -30.80 12.18 16.58
CA ARG A 388 -30.28 13.54 16.42
C ARG A 388 -29.18 13.84 17.44
N PHE A 389 -29.38 13.50 18.70
CA PHE A 389 -28.37 13.72 19.74
C PHE A 389 -27.09 12.93 19.49
N LEU A 390 -27.20 11.63 19.15
CA LEU A 390 -26.05 10.78 18.89
C LEU A 390 -25.25 11.24 17.67
N THR A 391 -25.92 11.64 16.58
CA THR A 391 -25.23 12.18 15.41
C THR A 391 -24.57 13.54 15.69
N TRP A 392 -25.19 14.38 16.52
CA TRP A 392 -24.57 15.64 16.98
C TRP A 392 -23.30 15.37 17.78
N MET A 393 -23.36 14.48 18.76
CA MET A 393 -22.21 14.08 19.56
C MET A 393 -21.12 13.44 18.70
N GLN A 394 -21.50 12.58 17.75
CA GLN A 394 -20.58 11.98 16.78
C GLN A 394 -19.79 13.05 16.01
N GLY A 395 -20.45 14.11 15.56
CA GLY A 395 -19.82 15.22 14.84
C GLY A 395 -18.75 15.92 15.69
N TRP A 396 -19.09 16.30 16.92
CA TRP A 396 -18.16 16.97 17.84
C TRP A 396 -16.96 16.10 18.21
N VAL A 397 -17.20 14.83 18.52
CA VAL A 397 -16.17 13.87 18.89
C VAL A 397 -15.21 13.61 17.72
N THR A 398 -15.74 13.43 16.52
CA THR A 398 -14.93 13.23 15.31
C THR A 398 -14.11 14.48 14.97
N TRP A 399 -14.71 15.67 15.15
CA TRP A 399 -14.04 16.94 14.88
C TRP A 399 -12.85 17.18 15.80
N ILE A 400 -13.01 17.00 17.12
CA ILE A 400 -11.89 17.16 18.06
C ILE A 400 -10.82 16.08 17.85
N ALA A 401 -11.20 14.86 17.45
CA ALA A 401 -10.26 13.81 17.08
C ALA A 401 -9.36 14.24 15.92
N TYR A 402 -9.91 14.82 14.84
CA TYR A 402 -9.12 15.31 13.71
C TYR A 402 -8.19 16.47 14.08
N ILE A 403 -8.64 17.38 14.95
CA ILE A 403 -7.79 18.47 15.46
C ILE A 403 -6.61 17.92 16.23
N ALA A 404 -6.87 17.10 17.25
CA ALA A 404 -5.83 16.56 18.10
C ALA A 404 -4.86 15.67 17.30
N THR A 405 -5.36 14.94 16.30
CA THR A 405 -4.55 14.14 15.38
C THR A 405 -3.53 15.00 14.64
N LEU A 406 -3.98 16.09 14.03
CA LEU A 406 -3.09 16.97 13.27
C LEU A 406 -2.00 17.58 14.17
N THR A 407 -2.38 18.07 15.35
CA THR A 407 -1.42 18.58 16.34
C THR A 407 -0.38 17.51 16.69
N SER A 408 -0.81 16.27 16.88
CA SER A 408 0.06 15.14 17.22
C SER A 408 1.08 14.85 16.11
N CYS A 409 0.66 14.84 14.85
CA CYS A 409 1.56 14.62 13.71
C CYS A 409 2.59 15.75 13.55
N LEU A 410 2.16 17.00 13.72
CA LEU A 410 3.06 18.16 13.67
C LEU A 410 4.07 18.17 14.81
N ASN A 411 3.65 17.75 16.00
CA ASN A 411 4.54 17.60 17.15
C ASN A 411 5.60 16.53 16.88
N TYR A 412 5.21 15.38 16.35
CA TYR A 412 6.15 14.32 15.99
C TYR A 412 7.17 14.78 14.95
N ASN A 413 6.72 15.52 13.93
CA ASN A 413 7.61 16.12 12.93
C ASN A 413 8.59 17.12 13.57
N THR A 414 8.12 17.96 14.48
CA THR A 414 8.96 18.94 15.20
C THR A 414 10.01 18.25 16.07
N ALA A 415 9.63 17.21 16.81
CA ALA A 415 10.55 16.43 17.64
C ALA A 415 11.68 15.78 16.82
N ILE A 416 11.38 15.30 15.60
CA ILE A 416 12.40 14.76 14.69
C ILE A 416 13.36 15.88 14.24
N ILE A 417 12.85 17.05 13.86
CA ILE A 417 13.69 18.18 13.42
C ILE A 417 14.60 18.63 14.57
N GLU A 418 14.05 18.78 15.77
CA GLU A 418 14.81 19.12 16.97
C GLU A 418 15.87 18.07 17.32
N GLY A 419 15.54 16.78 17.20
CA GLY A 419 16.50 15.69 17.37
C GLY A 419 17.64 15.74 16.36
N LEU A 420 17.37 16.09 15.10
CA LEU A 420 18.41 16.29 14.08
C LEU A 420 19.32 17.49 14.38
N VAL A 421 18.77 18.56 14.96
CA VAL A 421 19.56 19.72 15.40
C VAL A 421 20.49 19.32 16.54
N GLN A 422 20.00 18.60 17.55
CA GLN A 422 20.83 18.12 18.67
C GLN A 422 21.92 17.14 18.23
N LEU A 423 21.65 16.28 17.24
CA LEU A 423 22.65 15.37 16.70
C LEU A 423 23.80 16.11 16.01
N ARG A 424 23.51 17.27 15.41
CA ARG A 424 24.52 18.11 14.76
C ARG A 424 25.26 19.00 15.75
N ASP A 425 24.55 19.57 16.72
CA ASP A 425 25.08 20.46 17.74
C ASP A 425 24.68 19.95 19.14
N PRO A 426 25.56 19.19 19.81
CA PRO A 426 25.28 18.62 21.13
C PRO A 426 25.08 19.65 22.25
N GLU A 427 25.53 20.91 22.07
CA GLU A 427 25.37 21.97 23.07
C GLU A 427 24.00 22.67 22.96
N TYR A 428 23.22 22.38 21.92
CA TYR A 428 21.93 23.00 21.69
C TYR A 428 20.88 22.59 22.73
N GLN A 429 20.46 23.58 23.54
CA GLN A 429 19.37 23.39 24.50
C GLN A 429 18.01 23.58 23.83
N LEU A 430 17.15 22.56 23.96
CA LEU A 430 15.78 22.64 23.50
C LEU A 430 14.98 23.58 24.42
N VAL A 431 14.39 24.61 23.82
CA VAL A 431 13.57 25.61 24.52
C VAL A 431 12.19 25.62 23.86
N GLY A 432 11.11 25.67 24.65
CA GLY A 432 9.74 25.48 24.14
C GLY A 432 9.29 26.48 23.06
N TRP A 433 9.89 27.67 22.98
CA TRP A 433 9.60 28.61 21.89
C TRP A 433 10.18 28.15 20.54
N HIS A 434 11.30 27.42 20.53
CA HIS A 434 11.84 26.79 19.32
C HIS A 434 10.83 25.78 18.76
N THR A 435 10.34 24.88 19.61
CA THR A 435 9.31 23.87 19.29
C THR A 435 8.05 24.52 18.72
N THR A 436 7.62 25.63 19.32
CA THR A 436 6.45 26.39 18.89
C THR A 436 6.63 26.95 17.48
N LEU A 437 7.75 27.63 17.21
CA LEU A 437 8.00 28.24 15.90
C LEU A 437 8.16 27.20 14.78
N ILE A 438 8.84 26.09 15.06
CA ILE A 438 8.99 24.98 14.10
C ILE A 438 7.61 24.39 13.79
N THR A 439 6.79 24.14 14.81
CA THR A 439 5.42 23.63 14.65
C THR A 439 4.56 24.58 13.79
N LEU A 440 4.65 25.89 14.04
CA LEU A 440 3.93 26.91 13.28
C LEU A 440 4.40 26.98 11.82
N GLY A 441 5.71 26.89 11.58
CA GLY A 441 6.29 26.84 10.24
C GLY A 441 5.83 25.61 9.46
N SER A 442 5.88 24.42 10.07
CA SER A 442 5.39 23.17 9.46
C SER A 442 3.89 23.23 9.16
N LEU A 443 3.08 23.78 10.07
CA LEU A 443 1.64 23.96 9.85
C LEU A 443 1.36 24.90 8.67
N ALA A 444 2.04 26.05 8.60
CA ALA A 444 1.90 27.02 7.51
C ALA A 444 2.30 26.40 6.17
N PHE A 445 3.41 25.66 6.12
CA PHE A 445 3.85 24.96 4.91
C PHE A 445 2.79 23.95 4.42
N ILE A 446 2.29 23.10 5.31
CA ILE A 446 1.25 22.11 4.96
C ILE A 446 -0.04 22.80 4.49
N ALA A 447 -0.42 23.92 5.12
CA ALA A 447 -1.58 24.69 4.69
C ALA A 447 -1.40 25.28 3.28
N LEU A 448 -0.23 25.86 2.97
CA LEU A 448 0.09 26.40 1.65
C LEU A 448 0.07 25.32 0.56
N VAL A 449 0.63 24.14 0.85
CA VAL A 449 0.60 23.00 -0.07
C VAL A 449 -0.85 22.57 -0.34
N ASN A 450 -1.69 22.48 0.70
CA ASN A 450 -3.10 22.11 0.53
C ASN A 450 -3.92 23.16 -0.25
N LEU A 451 -3.63 24.45 -0.05
CA LEU A 451 -4.35 25.53 -0.73
C LEU A 451 -3.94 25.69 -2.20
N TYR A 452 -2.64 25.67 -2.49
CA TYR A 452 -2.10 26.09 -3.79
C TYR A 452 -1.46 24.95 -4.60
N ALA A 453 -0.99 23.90 -3.94
CA ALA A 453 -0.21 22.84 -4.56
C ALA A 453 -0.80 21.44 -4.33
N PHE A 454 -2.13 21.34 -4.15
CA PHE A 454 -2.81 20.07 -3.89
C PHE A 454 -2.51 18.99 -4.95
N ARG A 455 -2.22 19.39 -6.19
CA ARG A 455 -1.83 18.50 -7.29
C ARG A 455 -0.49 17.78 -7.05
N LEU A 456 0.37 18.30 -6.16
CA LEU A 456 1.65 17.69 -5.78
C LEU A 456 1.50 16.63 -4.68
N VAL A 457 0.41 16.67 -3.91
CA VAL A 457 0.17 15.76 -2.78
C VAL A 457 0.29 14.28 -3.19
N PRO A 458 -0.33 13.81 -4.30
CA PRO A 458 -0.19 12.41 -4.71
C PRO A 458 1.25 12.00 -5.08
N TRP A 459 2.09 12.94 -5.50
CA TRP A 459 3.49 12.66 -5.83
C TRP A 459 4.36 12.58 -4.58
N PHE A 460 4.13 13.46 -3.59
CA PHE A 460 4.76 13.35 -2.28
C PHE A 460 4.38 12.05 -1.57
N GLU A 461 3.12 11.63 -1.68
CA GLU A 461 2.64 10.35 -1.15
C GLU A 461 3.32 9.17 -1.84
N LEU A 462 3.43 9.18 -3.18
CA LEU A 462 4.13 8.13 -3.91
C LEU A 462 5.61 8.04 -3.49
N LEU A 463 6.30 9.17 -3.41
CA LEU A 463 7.70 9.22 -2.97
C LEU A 463 7.86 8.72 -1.53
N SER A 464 7.00 9.19 -0.62
CA SER A 464 6.98 8.75 0.78
C SER A 464 6.72 7.25 0.91
N GLY A 465 5.90 6.67 0.04
CA GLY A 465 5.61 5.23 0.02
C GLY A 465 6.80 4.40 -0.41
N ILE A 466 7.50 4.84 -1.45
CA ILE A 466 8.74 4.22 -1.92
C ILE A 466 9.82 4.30 -0.84
N LEU A 467 10.01 5.48 -0.24
CA LEU A 467 10.98 5.69 0.84
C LEU A 467 10.65 4.87 2.08
N ASN A 468 9.36 4.71 2.44
CA ASN A 468 8.95 3.89 3.58
C ASN A 468 9.44 2.45 3.46
N ILE A 469 9.28 1.84 2.29
CA ILE A 469 9.73 0.45 2.04
C ILE A 469 11.25 0.38 2.06
N ALA A 470 11.93 1.29 1.36
CA ALA A 470 13.38 1.30 1.27
C ALA A 470 14.04 1.48 2.65
N LEU A 471 13.58 2.47 3.42
CA LEU A 471 14.13 2.79 4.74
C LEU A 471 13.76 1.74 5.80
N PHE A 472 12.61 1.06 5.67
CA PHE A 472 12.30 -0.08 6.53
C PHE A 472 13.33 -1.20 6.36
N LEU A 473 13.65 -1.58 5.11
CA LEU A 473 14.66 -2.61 4.84
C LEU A 473 16.04 -2.20 5.36
N VAL A 474 16.46 -0.95 5.11
CA VAL A 474 17.72 -0.41 5.65
C VAL A 474 17.75 -0.50 7.17
N THR A 475 16.67 -0.08 7.84
CA THR A 475 16.61 -0.10 9.31
C THR A 475 16.69 -1.52 9.86
N ILE A 476 15.95 -2.48 9.28
CA ILE A 476 16.02 -3.88 9.71
C ILE A 476 17.41 -4.48 9.47
N ILE A 477 18.05 -4.19 8.33
CA ILE A 477 19.40 -4.66 8.03
C ILE A 477 20.41 -4.08 9.03
N VAL A 478 20.34 -2.78 9.31
CA VAL A 478 21.22 -2.10 10.27
C VAL A 478 21.01 -2.64 11.69
N LEU A 479 19.77 -2.77 12.14
CA LEU A 479 19.46 -3.35 13.45
C LEU A 479 19.92 -4.81 13.52
N TYR A 480 19.72 -5.60 12.48
CA TYR A 480 20.20 -6.97 12.44
C TYR A 480 21.74 -7.05 12.47
N ALA A 481 22.44 -6.17 11.76
CA ALA A 481 23.90 -6.19 11.70
C ALA A 481 24.55 -5.66 12.99
N MET A 482 23.99 -4.60 13.60
CA MET A 482 24.63 -3.84 14.68
C MET A 482 24.06 -4.13 16.08
N SER A 483 22.86 -4.71 16.19
CA SER A 483 22.22 -4.88 17.51
C SER A 483 22.85 -6.03 18.31
N PRO A 484 23.17 -5.81 19.60
CA PRO A 484 23.54 -6.88 20.52
C PRO A 484 22.46 -7.96 20.60
N ARG A 485 22.87 -9.23 20.61
CA ARG A 485 21.94 -10.36 20.64
C ARG A 485 21.54 -10.68 22.09
N ASN A 486 20.24 -10.64 22.37
CA ASN A 486 19.66 -11.05 23.66
C ASN A 486 19.23 -12.53 23.62
N SER A 487 19.22 -13.18 24.79
CA SER A 487 18.68 -14.55 24.93
C SER A 487 17.15 -14.55 24.78
N GLY A 488 16.58 -15.65 24.29
CA GLY A 488 15.14 -15.76 24.03
C GLY A 488 14.24 -15.62 25.26
N GLY A 489 14.78 -15.75 26.48
CA GLY A 489 14.05 -15.60 27.74
C GLY A 489 13.54 -14.18 28.01
N ILE A 490 14.05 -13.17 27.30
CA ILE A 490 13.69 -11.76 27.49
C ILE A 490 12.19 -11.47 27.23
N PHE A 491 11.52 -12.32 26.44
CA PHE A 491 10.09 -12.21 26.17
C PHE A 491 9.21 -12.78 27.28
N LEU A 492 9.78 -13.43 28.29
CA LEU A 492 9.07 -14.04 29.41
C LEU A 492 9.31 -13.28 30.74
N GLU A 493 10.25 -12.34 30.76
CA GLU A 493 10.58 -11.56 31.94
C GLU A 493 9.77 -10.25 32.00
N ALA A 494 8.99 -10.10 33.08
CA ALA A 494 8.27 -8.86 33.36
C ALA A 494 9.22 -7.84 33.99
N ASN A 495 9.43 -6.72 33.31
CA ASN A 495 10.23 -5.60 33.81
C ASN A 495 9.38 -4.32 33.78
N ILE A 496 9.32 -3.62 34.91
CA ILE A 496 8.58 -2.36 35.06
C ILE A 496 9.57 -1.30 35.54
N SER A 497 9.74 -0.25 34.73
CA SER A 497 10.62 0.89 35.04
C SER A 497 9.83 2.19 35.23
N SER A 498 8.50 2.16 35.05
CA SER A 498 7.60 3.30 35.09
C SER A 498 7.11 3.71 36.48
N GLY A 499 7.45 2.93 37.52
CA GLY A 499 7.04 3.19 38.91
C GLY A 499 5.67 2.62 39.30
N TRP A 500 5.00 1.88 38.41
CA TRP A 500 3.78 1.14 38.75
C TRP A 500 4.10 -0.12 39.59
N GLU A 501 3.41 -0.29 40.72
CA GLU A 501 3.62 -1.44 41.62
C GLU A 501 3.10 -2.77 41.05
N SER A 502 2.10 -2.71 40.16
CA SER A 502 1.48 -3.88 39.53
C SER A 502 1.75 -3.92 38.03
N TYR A 503 2.02 -5.13 37.53
CA TYR A 503 2.30 -5.38 36.11
C TYR A 503 1.10 -5.08 35.21
N PHE A 504 -0.12 -5.30 35.69
CA PHE A 504 -1.31 -5.17 34.86
C PHE A 504 -1.54 -3.72 34.38
N PRO A 505 -1.61 -2.68 35.24
CA PRO A 505 -1.73 -1.29 34.77
C PRO A 505 -0.59 -0.86 33.86
N ALA A 506 0.64 -1.26 34.21
CA ALA A 506 1.84 -0.88 33.48
C ALA A 506 1.79 -1.42 32.03
N VAL A 507 1.56 -2.73 31.84
CA VAL A 507 1.47 -3.31 30.48
C VAL A 507 0.35 -2.71 29.64
N ASN A 508 -0.82 -2.42 30.22
CA ASN A 508 -1.92 -1.83 29.47
C ASN A 508 -1.60 -0.40 29.00
N ILE A 509 -0.86 0.39 29.79
CA ILE A 509 -0.35 1.70 29.36
C ILE A 509 0.69 1.55 28.25
N GLY A 510 1.61 0.58 28.40
CA GLY A 510 2.61 0.28 27.37
C GLY A 510 1.99 -0.17 26.03
N ALA A 511 0.90 -0.93 26.08
CA ALA A 511 0.18 -1.41 24.91
C ALA A 511 -0.32 -0.29 23.99
N LEU A 512 -0.57 0.91 24.53
CA LEU A 512 -1.05 2.08 23.78
C LEU A 512 -0.07 2.51 22.69
N SER A 513 1.24 2.27 22.85
CA SER A 513 2.24 2.61 21.82
C SER A 513 1.98 1.91 20.49
N ASN A 514 1.34 0.74 20.52
CA ASN A 514 1.06 -0.08 19.34
C ASN A 514 -0.19 0.40 18.59
N ILE A 515 -0.97 1.33 19.16
CA ILE A 515 -2.23 1.82 18.60
C ILE A 515 -2.00 2.93 17.55
N PHE A 516 -0.87 3.65 17.62
CA PHE A 516 -0.59 4.86 16.84
C PHE A 516 -0.36 4.67 15.32
N LEU A 517 -0.67 3.49 14.80
CA LEU A 517 -0.36 3.04 13.44
C LEU A 517 -1.26 3.63 12.34
N PHE A 518 -2.13 4.60 12.60
CA PHE A 518 -3.09 5.11 11.61
C PHE A 518 -3.50 6.53 12.01
N LEU A 519 -3.43 7.56 11.14
CA LEU A 519 -4.29 8.79 11.17
C LEU A 519 -3.84 9.98 10.23
N VAL A 520 -4.81 10.80 9.74
CA VAL A 520 -4.67 11.96 8.78
C VAL A 520 -5.28 13.29 9.27
N LEU A 521 -4.81 14.35 8.59
CA LEU A 521 -5.11 15.80 8.56
C LEU A 521 -6.56 16.28 8.30
N LEU A 522 -6.99 17.30 9.06
CA LEU A 522 -7.30 18.69 8.60
C LEU A 522 -7.81 19.56 9.79
N THR A 523 -7.09 20.62 10.17
CA THR A 523 -7.62 21.84 10.85
C THR A 523 -6.49 22.83 11.17
N PHE A 524 -6.60 24.08 10.73
CA PHE A 524 -5.52 25.06 10.84
C PHE A 524 -5.62 25.99 12.07
N VAL A 525 -6.81 26.53 12.35
CA VAL A 525 -6.97 27.65 13.31
C VAL A 525 -6.81 27.23 14.77
N ILE A 526 -7.28 26.05 15.13
CA ILE A 526 -7.23 25.55 16.52
C ILE A 526 -5.84 25.04 16.86
N VAL A 527 -5.15 24.41 15.91
CA VAL A 527 -3.76 23.96 16.09
C VAL A 527 -2.84 25.15 16.34
N LEU A 528 -3.03 26.27 15.63
CA LEU A 528 -2.28 27.50 15.87
C LEU A 528 -2.47 28.02 17.31
N ALA A 529 -3.70 28.05 17.81
CA ALA A 529 -4.00 28.48 19.18
C ALA A 529 -3.44 27.51 20.25
N LEU A 530 -3.45 26.20 19.97
CA LEU A 530 -2.92 25.18 20.87
C LEU A 530 -1.39 25.18 20.92
N SER A 531 -0.71 25.44 19.79
CA SER A 531 0.75 25.53 19.76
C SER A 531 1.30 26.68 20.59
N LEU A 532 0.52 27.77 20.77
CA LEU A 532 0.88 28.90 21.62
C LEU A 532 0.93 28.55 23.12
N LEU A 533 0.33 27.44 23.56
CA LEU A 533 0.40 26.96 24.95
C LEU A 533 1.82 26.60 25.39
N ASN A 534 2.76 26.46 24.45
CA ASN A 534 4.16 26.13 24.72
C ASN A 534 5.03 27.36 25.10
N LEU A 535 4.48 28.58 25.07
CA LEU A 535 5.22 29.83 25.28
C LEU A 535 5.62 30.14 26.73
N GLY A 536 5.49 29.20 27.68
CA GLY A 536 5.73 29.53 29.10
C GLY A 536 6.25 28.42 30.01
N THR A 537 6.45 27.18 29.56
CA THR A 537 6.76 26.07 30.47
C THR A 537 7.85 25.16 29.94
N LYS A 538 8.81 24.77 30.81
CA LYS A 538 9.85 23.75 30.54
C LYS A 538 9.29 22.31 30.44
N SER A 539 8.02 22.14 30.05
CA SER A 539 7.34 20.84 30.09
C SER A 539 6.68 20.51 28.76
N TYR A 540 7.23 19.50 28.10
CA TYR A 540 6.74 18.85 26.88
C TYR A 540 5.39 18.11 27.04
N VAL A 541 4.74 18.24 28.20
CA VAL A 541 3.63 17.37 28.64
C VAL A 541 2.26 17.84 28.18
N ALA A 542 2.10 19.14 27.91
CA ALA A 542 0.92 19.64 27.22
C ALA A 542 0.75 18.99 25.82
N LEU A 543 1.86 18.62 25.15
CA LEU A 543 1.85 18.04 23.81
C LEU A 543 1.55 16.54 23.79
N GLY A 544 2.08 15.76 24.75
CA GLY A 544 1.74 14.34 24.91
C GLY A 544 0.26 14.09 25.22
N ALA A 545 -0.39 15.04 25.89
CA ALA A 545 -1.83 15.02 26.14
C ALA A 545 -2.65 15.05 24.84
N PHE A 546 -2.19 15.72 23.78
CA PHE A 546 -2.91 15.77 22.48
C PHE A 546 -2.81 14.45 21.72
N VAL A 547 -1.68 13.76 21.81
CA VAL A 547 -1.49 12.41 21.25
C VAL A 547 -2.51 11.45 21.85
N SER A 548 -2.64 11.49 23.18
CA SER A 548 -3.65 10.71 23.91
C SER A 548 -5.08 11.18 23.61
N LEU A 549 -5.31 12.49 23.45
CA LEU A 549 -6.62 13.08 23.15
C LEU A 549 -7.14 12.69 21.76
N SER A 550 -6.26 12.68 20.75
CA SER A 550 -6.61 12.28 19.39
C SER A 550 -7.12 10.84 19.35
N SER A 551 -6.41 9.95 20.05
CA SER A 551 -6.77 8.55 20.17
C SER A 551 -8.04 8.38 20.98
N LEU A 552 -8.15 9.00 22.16
CA LEU A 552 -9.36 8.93 22.98
C LEU A 552 -10.61 9.34 22.19
N ALA A 553 -10.55 10.51 21.53
CA ALA A 553 -11.65 11.05 20.75
C ALA A 553 -11.99 10.19 19.51
N MET A 554 -10.99 9.64 18.82
CA MET A 554 -11.23 8.77 17.67
C MET A 554 -11.88 7.44 18.11
N TYR A 555 -11.45 6.89 19.25
CA TYR A 555 -12.01 5.67 19.81
C TYR A 555 -13.43 5.88 20.35
N THR A 556 -13.76 7.01 20.99
CA THR A 556 -15.15 7.32 21.33
C THR A 556 -16.03 7.51 20.09
N SER A 557 -15.49 8.11 19.01
CA SER A 557 -16.18 8.18 17.72
C SER A 557 -16.51 6.78 17.17
N TYR A 558 -15.55 5.84 17.19
CA TYR A 558 -15.79 4.45 16.78
C TYR A 558 -16.79 3.75 17.70
N ALA A 559 -16.73 3.99 19.02
CA ALA A 559 -17.63 3.38 19.98
C ALA A 559 -19.10 3.77 19.72
N ILE A 560 -19.37 5.05 19.42
CA ILE A 560 -20.73 5.52 19.08
C ILE A 560 -21.25 4.79 17.85
N VAL A 561 -20.46 4.69 16.78
CA VAL A 561 -20.83 3.98 15.55
C VAL A 561 -21.08 2.49 15.83
N LEU A 562 -20.18 1.82 16.55
CA LEU A 562 -20.30 0.40 16.89
C LEU A 562 -21.57 0.12 17.73
N CYS A 563 -21.88 0.96 18.71
CA CYS A 563 -23.11 0.89 19.49
C CYS A 563 -24.36 1.03 18.61
N CYS A 564 -24.37 2.00 17.67
CA CYS A 564 -25.50 2.19 16.75
C CYS A 564 -25.68 0.99 15.82
N VAL A 565 -24.59 0.43 15.30
CA VAL A 565 -24.62 -0.73 14.40
C VAL A 565 -25.07 -1.99 15.13
N LEU A 566 -24.60 -2.23 16.35
CA LEU A 566 -25.07 -3.33 17.19
C LEU A 566 -26.57 -3.20 17.49
N HIS A 567 -27.04 -1.98 17.80
CA HIS A 567 -28.46 -1.70 17.96
C HIS A 567 -29.25 -1.99 16.68
N ALA A 568 -28.77 -1.55 15.51
CA ALA A 568 -29.42 -1.80 14.22
C ALA A 568 -29.47 -3.30 13.87
N ARG A 569 -28.43 -4.07 14.24
CA ARG A 569 -28.40 -5.52 14.07
C ARG A 569 -29.39 -6.22 15.00
N TRP A 570 -29.46 -5.82 16.27
CA TRP A 570 -30.41 -6.38 17.23
C TRP A 570 -31.86 -6.08 16.87
N THR A 571 -32.12 -4.89 16.33
CA THR A 571 -33.45 -4.46 15.86
C THR A 571 -33.80 -4.94 14.45
N LYS A 572 -32.95 -5.77 13.83
CA LYS A 572 -33.11 -6.31 12.46
C LYS A 572 -33.29 -5.24 11.37
N ARG A 573 -32.75 -4.04 11.59
CA ARG A 573 -32.75 -2.91 10.63
C ARG A 573 -31.50 -2.84 9.78
N PHE A 574 -30.50 -3.67 10.08
CA PHE A 574 -29.20 -3.66 9.40
C PHE A 574 -29.26 -4.38 8.05
N GLN A 575 -28.98 -3.66 6.96
CA GLN A 575 -28.81 -4.24 5.62
C GLN A 575 -27.34 -4.60 5.38
N LEU A 576 -27.08 -5.78 4.81
CA LEU A 576 -25.73 -6.24 4.53
C LEU A 576 -25.22 -5.61 3.22
N GLY A 577 -23.98 -5.11 3.23
CA GLY A 577 -23.31 -4.61 2.04
C GLY A 577 -22.70 -5.71 1.17
N GLU A 578 -22.08 -5.33 0.06
CA GLU A 578 -21.41 -6.26 -0.87
C GLU A 578 -20.34 -7.11 -0.19
N TRP A 579 -19.64 -6.53 0.79
CA TRP A 579 -18.70 -7.23 1.65
C TRP A 579 -19.26 -7.29 3.07
N ASN A 580 -19.43 -8.50 3.61
CA ASN A 580 -20.01 -8.69 4.93
C ASN A 580 -19.50 -9.96 5.60
N TRP A 581 -19.64 -10.01 6.93
CA TRP A 581 -19.27 -11.16 7.76
C TRP A 581 -20.46 -12.10 8.03
N GLY A 582 -21.62 -11.82 7.45
CA GLY A 582 -22.85 -12.57 7.67
C GLY A 582 -23.15 -12.76 9.16
N ARG A 583 -23.14 -14.03 9.60
CA ARG A 583 -23.45 -14.42 10.99
C ARG A 583 -22.36 -14.06 12.00
N ALA A 584 -21.10 -13.90 11.56
CA ALA A 584 -20.00 -13.52 12.46
C ALA A 584 -19.96 -12.01 12.75
N GLY A 585 -20.66 -11.18 11.96
CA GLY A 585 -20.65 -9.72 12.08
C GLY A 585 -20.99 -9.17 13.48
N PRO A 586 -22.08 -9.62 14.14
CA PRO A 586 -22.40 -9.18 15.49
C PRO A 586 -21.28 -9.47 16.51
N VAL A 587 -20.65 -10.65 16.42
CA VAL A 587 -19.57 -11.05 17.34
C VAL A 587 -18.35 -10.15 17.13
N ILE A 588 -17.96 -9.92 15.86
CA ILE A 588 -16.85 -9.02 15.51
C ILE A 588 -17.12 -7.60 16.01
N ASN A 589 -18.36 -7.10 15.87
CA ASN A 589 -18.74 -5.77 16.34
C ASN A 589 -18.69 -5.66 17.88
N VAL A 590 -19.07 -6.71 18.61
CA VAL A 590 -18.95 -6.75 20.08
C VAL A 590 -17.49 -6.76 20.50
N LEU A 591 -16.65 -7.61 19.89
CA LEU A 591 -15.22 -7.66 20.18
C LEU A 591 -14.53 -6.32 19.86
N ALA A 592 -14.88 -5.70 18.73
CA ALA A 592 -14.41 -4.37 18.37
C ALA A 592 -14.82 -3.33 19.42
N LEU A 593 -16.07 -3.36 19.92
CA LEU A 593 -16.55 -2.43 20.93
C LEU A 593 -15.81 -2.62 22.26
N ILE A 594 -15.62 -3.86 22.73
CA ILE A 594 -14.88 -4.17 23.95
C ILE A 594 -13.45 -3.62 23.86
N TYR A 595 -12.76 -3.89 22.76
CA TYR A 595 -11.42 -3.35 22.51
C TYR A 595 -11.41 -1.81 22.48
N THR A 596 -12.43 -1.21 21.84
CA THR A 596 -12.54 0.25 21.73
C THR A 596 -12.67 0.92 23.10
N VAL A 597 -13.52 0.35 23.97
CA VAL A 597 -13.73 0.85 25.34
C VAL A 597 -12.49 0.63 26.19
N TRP A 598 -11.85 -0.54 26.09
CA TRP A 598 -10.60 -0.82 26.79
C TRP A 598 -9.53 0.21 26.44
N ALA A 599 -9.28 0.49 25.16
CA ALA A 599 -8.28 1.45 24.74
C ALA A 599 -8.59 2.87 25.25
N ALA A 600 -9.86 3.30 25.14
CA ALA A 600 -10.30 4.63 25.60
C ALA A 600 -10.03 4.86 27.10
N VAL A 601 -10.21 3.83 27.95
CA VAL A 601 -9.93 3.95 29.39
C VAL A 601 -8.44 4.19 29.63
N TRP A 602 -7.57 3.39 29.03
CA TRP A 602 -6.13 3.44 29.29
C TRP A 602 -5.45 4.70 28.74
N PHE A 603 -5.96 5.29 27.65
CA PHE A 603 -5.46 6.57 27.12
C PHE A 603 -5.58 7.76 28.09
N SER A 604 -6.37 7.64 29.16
CA SER A 604 -6.57 8.69 30.15
C SER A 604 -5.56 8.63 31.31
N PHE A 605 -4.79 7.55 31.43
CA PHE A 605 -3.86 7.35 32.54
C PHE A 605 -2.47 7.98 32.28
N PRO A 606 -1.73 8.36 33.33
CA PRO A 606 -0.36 8.86 33.23
C PRO A 606 0.63 7.73 32.89
N SER A 607 1.72 8.06 32.19
CA SER A 607 2.70 7.08 31.70
C SER A 607 3.76 6.66 32.72
N SER A 608 3.90 7.39 33.83
CA SER A 608 4.86 7.11 34.91
C SER A 608 4.36 7.64 36.25
N LEU A 609 4.85 7.05 37.34
CA LEU A 609 4.59 7.46 38.73
C LEU A 609 5.90 7.87 39.43
N PRO A 610 5.86 8.80 40.41
CA PRO A 610 4.69 9.53 40.91
C PRO A 610 4.19 10.61 39.93
N VAL A 611 2.89 10.91 39.99
CA VAL A 611 2.27 11.94 39.13
C VAL A 611 2.63 13.34 39.64
N THR A 612 3.18 14.17 38.78
CA THR A 612 3.46 15.59 38.97
C THR A 612 2.66 16.42 37.96
N ALA A 613 2.53 17.73 38.22
CA ALA A 613 1.95 18.66 37.24
C ALA A 613 2.71 18.68 35.90
N THR A 614 3.97 18.23 35.90
CA THR A 614 4.81 18.17 34.72
C THR A 614 4.79 16.82 34.02
N ASN A 615 4.14 15.76 34.53
CA ASN A 615 4.04 14.46 33.84
C ASN A 615 2.60 13.90 33.70
N MET A 616 1.61 14.60 34.27
CA MET A 616 0.21 14.20 34.21
C MET A 616 -0.33 14.21 32.76
N ASN A 617 -1.11 13.19 32.41
CA ASN A 617 -1.81 13.15 31.13
C ASN A 617 -3.10 13.99 31.18
N TYR A 618 -3.07 15.18 30.59
CA TYR A 618 -4.21 16.13 30.58
C TYR A 618 -5.29 15.82 29.53
N CYS A 619 -5.23 14.67 28.85
CA CYS A 619 -6.19 14.26 27.83
C CYS A 619 -7.64 14.21 28.32
N ALA A 620 -7.92 13.51 29.42
CA ALA A 620 -9.29 13.31 29.90
C ALA A 620 -9.99 14.61 30.32
N PRO A 621 -9.37 15.52 31.10
CA PRO A 621 -9.93 16.83 31.39
C PRO A 621 -10.20 17.67 30.13
N ALA A 622 -9.27 17.69 29.17
CA ALA A 622 -9.44 18.43 27.92
C ALA A 622 -10.60 17.88 27.09
N TYR A 623 -10.72 16.56 26.99
CA TYR A 623 -11.83 15.90 26.30
C TYR A 623 -13.18 16.20 26.98
N ALA A 624 -13.24 16.10 28.31
CA ALA A 624 -14.44 16.39 29.08
C ALA A 624 -14.95 17.82 28.87
N ALA A 625 -14.05 18.81 28.78
CA ALA A 625 -14.42 20.19 28.49
C ALA A 625 -15.10 20.34 27.11
N VAL A 626 -14.58 19.67 26.08
CA VAL A 626 -15.17 19.69 24.73
C VAL A 626 -16.54 19.01 24.71
N ILE A 627 -16.68 17.87 25.40
CA ILE A 627 -17.98 17.18 25.54
C ILE A 627 -19.00 18.06 26.26
N LEU A 628 -18.59 18.75 27.33
CA LEU A 628 -19.45 19.66 28.07
C LEU A 628 -19.95 20.80 27.18
N VAL A 629 -19.09 21.38 26.34
CA VAL A 629 -19.48 22.38 25.34
C VAL A 629 -20.48 21.79 24.33
N ALA A 630 -20.20 20.62 23.77
CA ALA A 630 -21.08 19.97 22.80
C ALA A 630 -22.47 19.67 23.38
N VAL A 631 -22.55 19.20 24.61
CA VAL A 631 -23.80 18.92 25.34
C VAL A 631 -24.54 20.21 25.68
N THR A 632 -23.83 21.25 26.12
CA THR A 632 -24.43 22.56 26.43
C THR A 632 -25.04 23.18 25.19
N LEU A 633 -24.31 23.16 24.06
CA LEU A 633 -24.81 23.67 22.77
C LEU A 633 -25.99 22.85 22.23
N TRP A 634 -26.05 21.56 22.55
CA TRP A 634 -27.19 20.72 22.21
C TRP A 634 -28.47 21.23 22.86
N TYR A 635 -28.48 21.33 24.20
CA TYR A 635 -29.67 21.75 24.95
C TYR A 635 -29.97 23.24 24.78
N ALA A 636 -28.96 24.08 24.56
CA ALA A 636 -29.15 25.52 24.35
C ALA A 636 -29.76 25.84 22.97
N ARG A 637 -29.33 25.15 21.89
CA ARG A 637 -29.68 25.54 20.51
C ARG A 637 -29.98 24.37 19.58
N ALA A 638 -29.10 23.37 19.53
CA ALA A 638 -29.14 22.38 18.45
C ALA A 638 -30.39 21.50 18.50
N GLN A 639 -30.90 21.17 19.69
CA GLN A 639 -32.13 20.36 19.84
C GLN A 639 -33.33 20.98 19.10
N LYS A 640 -33.42 22.32 19.04
CA LYS A 640 -34.53 23.05 18.40
C LYS A 640 -34.29 23.35 16.92
N HIS A 641 -33.04 23.61 16.51
CA HIS A 641 -32.73 24.17 15.18
C HIS A 641 -32.01 23.21 14.23
N TRP A 642 -31.44 22.11 14.74
CA TRP A 642 -30.64 21.21 13.92
C TRP A 642 -31.47 19.99 13.49
N GLY A 643 -31.76 19.92 12.18
CA GLY A 643 -32.57 18.87 11.57
C GLY A 643 -31.83 17.55 11.28
N GLY A 644 -30.50 17.51 11.44
CA GLY A 644 -29.65 16.39 11.06
C GLY A 644 -28.77 16.68 9.84
N PRO A 645 -27.94 15.72 9.40
CA PRO A 645 -27.15 15.83 8.18
C PRO A 645 -28.05 15.94 6.95
N SER A 646 -27.69 16.81 6.01
CA SER A 646 -28.49 17.06 4.80
C SER A 646 -28.42 15.84 3.86
N ARG A 647 -29.53 15.13 3.74
CA ARG A 647 -29.66 13.97 2.83
C ARG A 647 -29.40 14.33 1.37
N ALA A 648 -29.79 15.54 0.96
CA ALA A 648 -29.54 16.04 -0.38
C ALA A 648 -28.04 16.09 -0.73
N ILE A 649 -27.17 16.42 0.23
CA ILE A 649 -25.72 16.44 0.01
C ILE A 649 -25.18 15.00 -0.03
N ALA A 650 -25.66 14.12 0.84
CA ALA A 650 -25.26 12.71 0.84
C ALA A 650 -25.66 11.98 -0.45
N GLU A 651 -26.88 12.20 -0.93
CA GLU A 651 -27.37 11.64 -2.20
C GLU A 651 -26.64 12.24 -3.40
N MET A 652 -26.28 13.53 -3.35
CA MET A 652 -25.47 14.17 -4.39
C MET A 652 -24.06 13.58 -4.45
N VAL A 653 -23.46 13.22 -3.31
CA VAL A 653 -22.15 12.54 -3.23
C VAL A 653 -22.23 11.06 -3.63
N LEU A 654 -23.31 10.35 -3.28
CA LEU A 654 -23.48 8.94 -3.64
C LEU A 654 -23.81 8.74 -5.13
N ARG A 655 -24.46 9.74 -5.75
CA ARG A 655 -24.72 9.76 -7.20
C ARG A 655 -23.53 10.32 -8.01
N SER A 656 -22.41 10.66 -7.35
CA SER A 656 -21.18 11.21 -7.94
C SER A 656 -19.96 10.31 -7.82
#